data_AF-A0A182FXJ9-F1
#
_entry.id   AF-A0A182FXJ9-F1
#
_cell.length_a   1.000
_cell.length_b   1.000
_cell.length_c   1.000
_cell.angle_alpha   90.00
_cell.angle_beta   90.00
_cell.angle_gamma   90.00
#
_symmetry.space_group_name_H-M   'P 1'
#
loop_
_entity.id
_entity.type
_entity.pdbx_description
1 polymer ?
#
loop_
_entity_poly.entity_id
_entity_poly.type
_entity_poly.pdbx_seq_one_letter_code
_entity_poly.pdbx_strand_id
1 'polypeptide(L)'
;MDEEALQLEFLKQNLQLQLDEFQMLSEIFCSPGELQLDDYGCIENLTSFIADTKVRLNQKMEYRFMLPLMENEKVQILVELPHHYPVLEMPRVVIRAAIIARDQERELQLRIQQYIEAEIIERQDPYVYQIICWIQDNFTDLLQASSERKDSPSSQTTNADSVTKSIVFERLWIYSHHLKSKGKRQTIIKTARDLGLTGFSRPGKPAIICIEGPQSDTQDFWRTIKALRWQKIQIKLSETEAACTDGSMAQTLTKLRRFGTGFREELFCDMEEDSDAEDLPMSMSLFMKFLDKHNCSYIKKTLFGFQGSSNLKLTRVDYINVGLTGPNCLQVLPPIGSTGGTSGYKQQQKVAIGDQEGVLQVFSMKKDELQMHFKTLPSERIASVKLGGQSGSVADKIFTASENKVRGFNKKGKLFLAFETSLTETIRSMCVSGSDLLVCGNHVYNHYRDCKEIGSYLCGDVIVDVAALCPNNTSRLITILACSGRVLRILEHSRVRQTLELDSVPTVLYVPKGIGNRLLCGFSDGSVVLFHLNLQVTEVKREVLVSDQLLKEGPDRREGSSSAVTCLTTYDLAGDGKEELIVGYRDGTLRVFTMYSDEYQFEMECTQIYSESFNESISSVQGGCVGATNYTEIVVCTYSGRIFGLTTQCISKCLSDSGHFADRATPIAIGQATDPSTKLQRIRTEIDELEQMITKERERYQLSTQALSTGLSAIPMLPVNDAFVLSNSDATYLLSLEIPTPIEHVLLQCDTPISLLDVEKNCAVVSFSECDKLSGNSLLASYRCQLNTNRIDLMIRTIEGQNGTLQVYITPNLQPKCCQLKRYHIKPLSLHAIMHNATDTMLARPMNTLTLKGPFSQAEVHNWMVNSIPELPEKLHDSGKVRHTFQHVFIGTLLVCEYGKAEATFRSDNISTISILKDFITKEATKKRIKLEISTSINESTIPSLIKLIEPKIIHYNKLTKDSQTAQALLDLDIRDESEFETLSKEYQELIRNRQSIDEEFRKQPTVLNRIYGILTDLYIDKFKFKGVNVKAKLPLLIDLLENYSYDELVRFYTAEKVEEDSNKD
;
A
#
# COMPACT_ATOMS: atom_id res chain seq x y z
N MET A 1 5.34 -39.07 -3.70
CA MET A 1 6.01 -39.19 -5.00
C MET A 1 5.68 -40.57 -5.52
N ASP A 2 5.03 -40.61 -6.69
CA ASP A 2 5.09 -41.67 -7.73
C ASP A 2 3.96 -41.48 -8.76
N GLU A 3 2.89 -40.75 -8.41
CA GLU A 3 1.79 -40.45 -9.35
C GLU A 3 2.20 -39.45 -10.45
N GLU A 4 2.79 -38.29 -10.10
CA GLU A 4 3.30 -37.33 -11.10
C GLU A 4 4.42 -37.93 -11.98
N ALA A 5 5.23 -38.83 -11.44
CA ALA A 5 6.30 -39.50 -12.19
C ALA A 5 5.71 -40.49 -13.21
N LEU A 6 4.72 -41.29 -12.81
CA LEU A 6 3.99 -42.19 -13.70
C LEU A 6 3.24 -41.43 -14.81
N GLN A 7 2.58 -40.32 -14.47
CA GLN A 7 1.90 -39.47 -15.46
C GLN A 7 2.87 -38.87 -16.48
N LEU A 8 4.07 -38.45 -16.03
CA LEU A 8 5.09 -37.87 -16.90
C LEU A 8 5.74 -38.92 -17.82
N GLU A 9 6.01 -40.12 -17.31
CA GLU A 9 6.54 -41.24 -18.10
C GLU A 9 5.52 -41.71 -19.15
N PHE A 10 4.24 -41.80 -18.77
CA PHE A 10 3.13 -42.10 -19.67
C PHE A 10 2.95 -41.04 -20.77
N LEU A 11 3.10 -39.75 -20.44
CA LEU A 11 3.10 -38.68 -21.43
C LEU A 11 4.27 -38.81 -22.41
N LYS A 12 5.49 -39.12 -21.94
CA LYS A 12 6.63 -39.39 -22.83
C LYS A 12 6.36 -40.56 -23.79
N GLN A 13 5.77 -41.64 -23.29
CA GLN A 13 5.44 -42.81 -24.11
C GLN A 13 4.47 -42.45 -25.25
N ASN A 14 3.41 -41.69 -24.96
CA ASN A 14 2.47 -41.20 -25.98
C ASN A 14 3.14 -40.32 -27.03
N LEU A 15 4.00 -39.38 -26.61
CA LEU A 15 4.73 -38.51 -27.54
C LEU A 15 5.76 -39.26 -28.41
N GLN A 16 6.36 -40.34 -27.89
CA GLN A 16 7.23 -41.22 -28.67
C GLN A 16 6.41 -41.99 -29.71
N LEU A 17 5.27 -42.58 -29.32
CA LEU A 17 4.36 -43.28 -30.24
C LEU A 17 3.87 -42.38 -31.39
N GLN A 18 3.67 -41.07 -31.15
CA GLN A 18 3.34 -40.09 -32.20
C GLN A 18 4.47 -39.87 -33.21
N LEU A 19 5.72 -39.81 -32.74
CA LEU A 19 6.90 -39.68 -33.60
C LEU A 19 7.09 -40.96 -34.44
N ASP A 20 6.94 -42.12 -33.81
CA ASP A 20 7.08 -43.43 -34.45
C ASP A 20 5.99 -43.66 -35.52
N GLU A 21 4.73 -43.29 -35.22
CA GLU A 21 3.63 -43.36 -36.20
C GLU A 21 3.86 -42.41 -37.38
N PHE A 22 4.25 -41.15 -37.12
CA PHE A 22 4.52 -40.21 -38.22
C PHE A 22 5.67 -40.69 -39.10
N GLN A 23 6.74 -41.27 -38.52
CA GLN A 23 7.82 -41.88 -39.30
C GLN A 23 7.29 -43.04 -40.15
N MET A 24 6.54 -43.98 -39.58
CA MET A 24 5.93 -45.10 -40.30
C MET A 24 5.04 -44.62 -41.46
N LEU A 25 4.17 -43.64 -41.21
CA LEU A 25 3.31 -43.03 -42.22
C LEU A 25 4.11 -42.36 -43.34
N SER A 26 5.27 -41.76 -43.03
CA SER A 26 6.16 -41.16 -44.04
C SER A 26 6.86 -42.19 -44.94
N GLU A 27 7.07 -43.40 -44.43
CA GLU A 27 7.59 -44.53 -45.22
C GLU A 27 6.48 -45.18 -46.09
N ILE A 28 5.24 -45.25 -45.59
CA ILE A 28 4.08 -45.76 -46.33
C ILE A 28 3.67 -44.81 -47.46
N PHE A 29 3.48 -43.52 -47.15
CA PHE A 29 3.02 -42.48 -48.09
C PHE A 29 4.20 -41.72 -48.70
N CYS A 30 5.12 -42.48 -49.32
CA CYS A 30 6.41 -42.01 -49.78
C CYS A 30 6.41 -41.21 -51.10
N SER A 31 5.25 -41.00 -51.76
CA SER A 31 5.22 -40.23 -53.01
C SER A 31 5.45 -38.73 -52.75
N PRO A 32 6.16 -37.98 -53.62
CA PRO A 32 6.45 -36.57 -53.38
C PRO A 32 5.20 -35.71 -53.12
N GLY A 33 5.11 -35.19 -51.90
CA GLY A 33 4.00 -34.36 -51.43
C GLY A 33 2.73 -35.11 -51.05
N GLU A 34 2.77 -36.43 -50.91
CA GLU A 34 1.64 -37.27 -50.48
C GLU A 34 1.36 -37.16 -48.97
N LEU A 35 2.39 -37.18 -48.13
CA LEU A 35 2.36 -36.74 -46.74
C LEU A 35 3.25 -35.50 -46.58
N GLN A 36 2.78 -34.48 -45.87
CA GLN A 36 3.51 -33.23 -45.60
C GLN A 36 3.32 -32.79 -44.14
N LEU A 37 4.42 -32.38 -43.50
CA LEU A 37 4.43 -31.75 -42.18
C LEU A 37 4.51 -30.22 -42.35
N ASP A 38 3.72 -29.47 -41.58
CA ASP A 38 3.59 -28.02 -41.79
C ASP A 38 4.62 -27.19 -41.01
N ASP A 39 5.08 -27.71 -39.87
CA ASP A 39 6.14 -27.12 -39.06
C ASP A 39 7.04 -28.24 -38.51
N TYR A 40 8.27 -28.34 -39.03
CA TYR A 40 9.26 -29.32 -38.57
C TYR A 40 9.77 -29.03 -37.13
N GLY A 41 9.53 -27.83 -36.59
CA GLY A 41 9.85 -27.49 -35.22
C GLY A 41 9.07 -28.31 -34.19
N CYS A 42 7.89 -28.85 -34.54
CA CYS A 42 7.12 -29.67 -33.60
C CYS A 42 7.83 -31.00 -33.27
N ILE A 43 8.53 -31.60 -34.23
CA ILE A 43 9.39 -32.77 -34.00
C ILE A 43 10.48 -32.41 -32.99
N GLU A 44 11.20 -31.30 -33.21
CA GLU A 44 12.24 -30.85 -32.28
C GLU A 44 11.69 -30.55 -30.87
N ASN A 45 10.50 -29.95 -30.75
CA ASN A 45 9.85 -29.68 -29.46
C ASN A 45 9.48 -30.98 -28.71
N LEU A 46 8.87 -31.95 -29.41
CA LEU A 46 8.50 -33.24 -28.83
C LEU A 46 9.73 -34.06 -28.43
N THR A 47 10.71 -34.23 -29.33
CA THR A 47 11.96 -34.96 -29.03
C THR A 47 12.74 -34.31 -27.89
N SER A 48 12.81 -32.97 -27.84
CA SER A 48 13.48 -32.25 -26.75
C SER A 48 12.78 -32.43 -25.40
N PHE A 49 11.44 -32.48 -25.38
CA PHE A 49 10.67 -32.72 -24.16
C PHE A 49 10.77 -34.17 -23.65
N ILE A 50 10.80 -35.15 -24.55
CA ILE A 50 11.04 -36.56 -24.22
C ILE A 50 12.43 -36.72 -23.58
N ALA A 51 13.44 -36.00 -24.08
CA ALA A 51 14.80 -35.99 -23.54
C ALA A 51 14.92 -35.23 -22.20
N ASP A 52 14.40 -34.00 -22.08
CA ASP A 52 14.37 -33.22 -20.84
C ASP A 52 12.99 -32.58 -20.62
N THR A 53 12.27 -33.05 -19.60
CA THR A 53 10.91 -32.61 -19.26
C THR A 53 10.84 -31.20 -18.68
N LYS A 54 11.98 -30.52 -18.48
CA LYS A 54 12.05 -29.09 -18.18
C LYS A 54 11.87 -28.21 -19.41
N VAL A 55 12.04 -28.77 -20.62
CA VAL A 55 11.70 -28.08 -21.87
C VAL A 55 10.20 -27.84 -21.89
N ARG A 56 9.77 -26.70 -22.44
CA ARG A 56 8.35 -26.39 -22.53
C ARG A 56 7.72 -27.07 -23.74
N LEU A 57 6.94 -28.13 -23.50
CA LEU A 57 6.04 -28.70 -24.50
C LEU A 57 4.96 -27.67 -24.86
N ASN A 58 4.96 -27.16 -26.09
CA ASN A 58 4.06 -26.09 -26.53
C ASN A 58 3.57 -26.20 -27.99
N GLN A 59 4.06 -27.19 -28.74
CA GLN A 59 3.58 -27.52 -30.09
C GLN A 59 2.92 -28.90 -30.10
N LYS A 60 2.03 -29.14 -31.06
CA LYS A 60 1.42 -30.44 -31.36
C LYS A 60 1.94 -30.97 -32.69
N MET A 61 1.80 -32.27 -32.93
CA MET A 61 2.09 -32.85 -34.24
C MET A 61 0.91 -32.55 -35.19
N GLU A 62 1.18 -31.82 -36.29
CA GLU A 62 0.19 -31.46 -37.31
C GLU A 62 0.73 -31.75 -38.71
N TYR A 63 0.11 -32.69 -39.43
CA TYR A 63 0.48 -33.09 -40.79
C TYR A 63 -0.73 -33.32 -41.69
N ARG A 64 -0.50 -33.39 -42.99
CA ARG A 64 -1.55 -33.53 -44.01
C ARG A 64 -1.21 -34.54 -45.09
N PHE A 65 -2.21 -35.32 -45.48
CA PHE A 65 -2.18 -36.18 -46.65
C PHE A 65 -2.82 -35.49 -47.87
N MET A 66 -2.33 -35.80 -49.07
CA MET A 66 -2.84 -35.30 -50.36
C MET A 66 -3.15 -36.49 -51.28
N LEU A 67 -4.26 -37.17 -51.00
CA LEU A 67 -4.63 -38.46 -51.59
C LEU A 67 -5.60 -38.28 -52.79
N PRO A 68 -5.45 -39.07 -53.87
CA PRO A 68 -6.32 -38.98 -55.05
C PRO A 68 -7.65 -39.75 -54.83
N LEU A 69 -8.51 -39.25 -53.94
CA LEU A 69 -9.79 -39.90 -53.59
C LEU A 69 -10.95 -39.60 -54.57
N MET A 70 -10.73 -38.76 -55.58
CA MET A 70 -11.72 -38.45 -56.62
C MET A 70 -11.10 -38.46 -58.01
N GLU A 71 -11.90 -38.75 -59.02
CA GLU A 71 -11.49 -38.67 -60.43
C GLU A 71 -11.07 -37.23 -60.79
N ASN A 72 -9.75 -37.03 -60.94
CA ASN A 72 -9.06 -35.78 -61.30
C ASN A 72 -8.80 -34.75 -60.19
N GLU A 73 -9.09 -35.01 -58.91
CA GLU A 73 -8.69 -34.13 -57.79
C GLU A 73 -8.01 -34.88 -56.62
N LYS A 74 -7.03 -34.22 -55.99
CA LYS A 74 -6.44 -34.66 -54.73
C LYS A 74 -7.18 -34.04 -53.55
N VAL A 75 -7.63 -34.88 -52.63
CA VAL A 75 -8.30 -34.51 -51.38
C VAL A 75 -7.24 -34.30 -50.30
N GLN A 76 -7.36 -33.21 -49.54
CA GLN A 76 -6.50 -32.90 -48.42
C GLN A 76 -7.10 -33.49 -47.13
N ILE A 77 -6.34 -34.30 -46.39
CA ILE A 77 -6.71 -34.78 -45.06
C ILE A 77 -5.71 -34.21 -44.06
N LEU A 78 -6.16 -33.30 -43.19
CA LEU A 78 -5.35 -32.74 -42.11
C LEU A 78 -5.52 -33.57 -40.84
N VAL A 79 -4.43 -33.89 -40.15
CA VAL A 79 -4.38 -34.62 -38.88
C VAL A 79 -3.64 -33.78 -37.84
N GLU A 80 -4.31 -33.52 -36.70
CA GLU A 80 -3.73 -32.90 -35.49
C GLU A 80 -3.72 -33.96 -34.37
N LEU A 81 -2.55 -34.27 -33.80
CA LEU A 81 -2.39 -35.20 -32.68
C LEU A 81 -2.27 -34.44 -31.35
N PRO A 82 -3.21 -34.63 -30.41
CA PRO A 82 -3.06 -34.16 -29.02
C PRO A 82 -1.96 -34.91 -28.27
N HIS A 83 -1.44 -34.33 -27.18
CA HIS A 83 -0.25 -34.85 -26.48
C HIS A 83 -0.41 -36.23 -25.83
N HIS A 84 -1.64 -36.67 -25.52
CA HIS A 84 -1.90 -37.99 -24.96
C HIS A 84 -2.56 -38.97 -25.97
N TYR A 85 -2.46 -38.67 -27.27
CA TYR A 85 -2.71 -39.65 -28.33
C TYR A 85 -1.58 -40.69 -28.35
N PRO A 86 -1.84 -42.01 -28.52
CA PRO A 86 -3.14 -42.61 -28.88
C PRO A 86 -4.10 -42.92 -27.72
N VAL A 87 -3.59 -42.99 -26.48
CA VAL A 87 -4.24 -43.72 -25.40
C VAL A 87 -5.39 -42.97 -24.71
N LEU A 88 -5.23 -41.67 -24.41
CA LEU A 88 -6.25 -40.87 -23.70
C LEU A 88 -6.98 -39.88 -24.60
N GLU A 89 -6.35 -39.41 -25.67
CA GLU A 89 -6.91 -38.40 -26.58
C GLU A 89 -7.05 -38.97 -28.00
N MET A 90 -8.14 -38.62 -28.69
CA MET A 90 -8.39 -39.03 -30.08
C MET A 90 -7.68 -38.08 -31.08
N PRO A 91 -7.28 -38.55 -32.27
CA PRO A 91 -6.65 -37.71 -33.27
C PRO A 91 -7.73 -36.89 -33.97
N ARG A 92 -7.42 -35.62 -34.27
CA ARG A 92 -8.38 -34.77 -34.96
C ARG A 92 -8.12 -34.78 -36.45
N VAL A 93 -8.99 -35.46 -37.19
CA VAL A 93 -8.93 -35.58 -38.65
C VAL A 93 -9.93 -34.62 -39.30
N VAL A 94 -9.50 -33.86 -40.30
CA VAL A 94 -10.32 -32.90 -41.06
C VAL A 94 -10.05 -33.06 -42.55
N ILE A 95 -11.07 -33.47 -43.30
CA ILE A 95 -11.02 -33.58 -44.76
C ILE A 95 -11.38 -32.22 -45.38
N ARG A 96 -10.64 -31.82 -46.42
CA ARG A 96 -10.91 -30.64 -47.26
C ARG A 96 -10.69 -30.97 -48.73
N ALA A 97 -11.61 -30.55 -49.58
CA ALA A 97 -11.45 -30.49 -51.03
C ALA A 97 -12.27 -29.32 -51.59
N ALA A 98 -11.88 -28.80 -52.75
CA ALA A 98 -12.52 -27.60 -53.33
C ALA A 98 -14.02 -27.78 -53.64
N ILE A 99 -14.45 -29.04 -53.83
CA ILE A 99 -15.81 -29.44 -54.22
C ILE A 99 -16.71 -29.73 -52.99
N ILE A 100 -16.15 -29.93 -51.80
CA ILE A 100 -16.91 -30.32 -50.60
C ILE A 100 -17.45 -29.08 -49.88
N ALA A 101 -18.76 -29.02 -49.65
CA ALA A 101 -19.38 -27.93 -48.92
C ALA A 101 -19.13 -28.07 -47.39
N ARG A 102 -19.06 -26.95 -46.66
CA ARG A 102 -18.77 -26.95 -45.19
C ARG A 102 -19.70 -27.84 -44.36
N ASP A 103 -20.97 -27.96 -44.77
CA ASP A 103 -21.92 -28.82 -44.07
C ASP A 103 -21.61 -30.32 -44.29
N GLN A 104 -21.06 -30.67 -45.46
CA GLN A 104 -20.54 -32.00 -45.75
C GLN A 104 -19.21 -32.24 -45.03
N GLU A 105 -18.30 -31.25 -44.93
CA GLU A 105 -17.09 -31.35 -44.09
C GLU A 105 -17.45 -31.70 -42.63
N ARG A 106 -18.53 -31.14 -42.09
CA ARG A 106 -19.03 -31.43 -40.72
C ARG A 106 -19.58 -32.86 -40.58
N GLU A 107 -20.36 -33.34 -41.54
CA GLU A 107 -20.87 -34.73 -41.56
C GLU A 107 -19.73 -35.75 -41.72
N LEU A 108 -18.75 -35.47 -42.59
CA LEU A 108 -17.54 -36.28 -42.74
C LEU A 108 -16.77 -36.38 -41.42
N GLN A 109 -16.54 -35.25 -40.75
CA GLN A 109 -15.85 -35.23 -39.46
C GLN A 109 -16.63 -36.02 -38.38
N LEU A 110 -17.96 -35.91 -38.36
CA LEU A 110 -18.81 -36.68 -37.43
C LEU A 110 -18.71 -38.19 -37.66
N ARG A 111 -18.70 -38.65 -38.92
CA ARG A 111 -18.61 -40.08 -39.25
C ARG A 111 -17.21 -40.66 -38.97
N ILE A 112 -16.15 -39.91 -39.22
CA ILE A 112 -14.79 -40.30 -38.83
C ILE A 112 -14.72 -40.48 -37.31
N GLN A 113 -15.29 -39.54 -36.54
CA GLN A 113 -15.36 -39.68 -35.09
C GLN A 113 -16.17 -40.91 -34.65
N GLN A 114 -17.34 -41.16 -35.27
CA GLN A 114 -18.14 -42.36 -34.99
C GLN A 114 -17.39 -43.66 -35.29
N TYR A 115 -16.62 -43.72 -36.38
CA TYR A 115 -15.75 -44.85 -36.70
C TYR A 115 -14.66 -45.07 -35.62
N ILE A 116 -13.97 -44.01 -35.19
CA ILE A 116 -12.96 -44.08 -34.12
C ILE A 116 -13.59 -44.50 -32.77
N GLU A 117 -14.83 -44.10 -32.49
CA GLU A 117 -15.56 -44.48 -31.27
C GLU A 117 -16.12 -45.90 -31.31
N ALA A 118 -16.51 -46.43 -32.48
CA ALA A 118 -17.14 -47.74 -32.61
C ALA A 118 -16.15 -48.89 -32.91
N GLU A 119 -15.21 -48.68 -33.83
CA GLU A 119 -14.34 -49.75 -34.37
C GLU A 119 -12.94 -49.75 -33.74
N ILE A 120 -12.45 -48.60 -33.26
CA ILE A 120 -11.12 -48.47 -32.63
C ILE A 120 -11.24 -48.60 -31.10
N ILE A 121 -11.47 -49.85 -30.68
CA ILE A 121 -11.72 -50.26 -29.29
C ILE A 121 -10.41 -50.27 -28.47
N GLU A 122 -9.33 -50.80 -29.03
CA GLU A 122 -8.01 -50.85 -28.39
C GLU A 122 -7.14 -49.69 -28.87
N ARG A 123 -6.77 -48.79 -27.94
CA ARG A 123 -6.09 -47.52 -28.23
C ARG A 123 -4.66 -47.45 -27.67
N GLN A 124 -4.05 -48.60 -27.42
CA GLN A 124 -2.69 -48.68 -26.87
C GLN A 124 -1.63 -48.36 -27.94
N ASP A 125 -1.89 -48.73 -29.19
CA ASP A 125 -1.05 -48.44 -30.35
C ASP A 125 -1.64 -47.28 -31.20
N PRO A 126 -0.82 -46.56 -31.98
CA PRO A 126 -1.30 -45.59 -32.95
C PRO A 126 -2.14 -46.20 -34.09
N TYR A 127 -3.11 -45.42 -34.57
CA TYR A 127 -4.21 -45.87 -35.44
C TYR A 127 -4.64 -44.85 -36.52
N VAL A 128 -3.87 -43.78 -36.77
CA VAL A 128 -4.11 -42.86 -37.89
C VAL A 128 -4.10 -43.59 -39.22
N TYR A 129 -3.20 -44.56 -39.42
CA TYR A 129 -3.17 -45.38 -40.64
C TYR A 129 -4.53 -46.07 -40.89
N GLN A 130 -5.15 -46.64 -39.86
CA GLN A 130 -6.47 -47.29 -39.96
C GLN A 130 -7.56 -46.29 -40.37
N ILE A 131 -7.54 -45.08 -39.80
CA ILE A 131 -8.47 -44.00 -40.17
C ILE A 131 -8.26 -43.59 -41.63
N ILE A 132 -7.03 -43.48 -42.12
CA ILE A 132 -6.75 -43.13 -43.52
C ILE A 132 -7.23 -44.22 -44.47
N CYS A 133 -6.96 -45.50 -44.19
CA CYS A 133 -7.49 -46.63 -44.97
C CYS A 133 -9.02 -46.61 -45.00
N TRP A 134 -9.68 -46.45 -43.84
CA TRP A 134 -11.15 -46.36 -43.79
C TRP A 134 -11.70 -45.19 -44.61
N ILE A 135 -11.05 -44.01 -44.55
CA ILE A 135 -11.42 -42.87 -45.39
C ILE A 135 -11.24 -43.21 -46.87
N GLN A 136 -10.15 -43.87 -47.28
CA GLN A 136 -9.92 -44.28 -48.67
C GLN A 136 -11.00 -45.25 -49.17
N ASP A 137 -11.37 -46.25 -48.36
CA ASP A 137 -12.34 -47.27 -48.72
C ASP A 137 -13.79 -46.74 -48.78
N ASN A 138 -14.13 -45.75 -47.95
CA ASN A 138 -15.53 -45.29 -47.76
C ASN A 138 -15.81 -43.90 -48.41
N PHE A 139 -14.83 -43.26 -49.04
CA PHE A 139 -14.91 -41.85 -49.45
C PHE A 139 -16.14 -41.50 -50.31
N THR A 140 -16.46 -42.37 -51.27
CA THR A 140 -17.55 -42.16 -52.23
C THR A 140 -18.93 -42.21 -51.55
N ASP A 141 -19.14 -43.19 -50.66
CA ASP A 141 -20.41 -43.37 -49.94
C ASP A 141 -20.64 -42.26 -48.91
N LEU A 142 -19.54 -41.81 -48.29
CA LEU A 142 -19.51 -40.68 -47.37
C LEU A 142 -19.97 -39.36 -48.05
N LEU A 143 -19.64 -39.16 -49.33
CA LEU A 143 -20.10 -38.01 -50.11
C LEU A 143 -21.58 -38.14 -50.53
N GLN A 144 -22.01 -39.30 -51.04
CA GLN A 144 -23.37 -39.49 -51.55
C GLN A 144 -24.44 -39.30 -50.46
N ALA A 145 -24.23 -39.89 -49.29
CA ALA A 145 -25.20 -39.85 -48.17
C ALA A 145 -25.42 -38.44 -47.57
N SER A 146 -24.63 -37.44 -47.99
CA SER A 146 -24.77 -36.05 -47.53
C SER A 146 -25.71 -35.20 -48.40
N SER A 147 -26.12 -35.69 -49.58
CA SER A 147 -26.83 -34.88 -50.59
C SER A 147 -28.37 -34.99 -50.53
N GLU A 148 -28.93 -36.02 -49.89
CA GLU A 148 -30.35 -36.38 -50.00
C GLU A 148 -31.27 -35.81 -48.90
N ARG A 149 -30.76 -35.05 -47.92
CA ARG A 149 -31.55 -34.57 -46.76
C ARG A 149 -32.13 -33.15 -46.92
N LYS A 150 -32.79 -32.89 -48.05
CA LYS A 150 -33.69 -31.72 -48.23
C LYS A 150 -35.07 -32.17 -48.69
N ASP A 151 -35.88 -32.66 -47.75
CA ASP A 151 -37.31 -32.28 -47.59
C ASP A 151 -37.96 -33.03 -46.40
N SER A 152 -38.87 -32.33 -45.73
CA SER A 152 -39.65 -32.59 -44.48
C SER A 152 -40.51 -33.88 -44.39
N PRO A 153 -41.21 -34.23 -43.26
CA PRO A 153 -41.17 -33.74 -41.85
C PRO A 153 -41.12 -34.88 -40.78
N SER A 154 -41.24 -34.54 -39.48
CA SER A 154 -41.37 -35.46 -38.31
C SER A 154 -42.51 -36.49 -38.44
N SER A 155 -42.41 -37.75 -37.97
CA SER A 155 -42.29 -38.18 -36.55
C SER A 155 -42.11 -39.70 -36.41
N GLN A 156 -41.46 -40.20 -35.35
CA GLN A 156 -41.63 -41.54 -34.67
C GLN A 156 -41.64 -42.83 -35.54
N THR A 157 -41.00 -43.97 -35.24
CA THR A 157 -40.29 -44.49 -34.05
C THR A 157 -39.51 -45.74 -34.50
N THR A 158 -38.43 -46.12 -33.80
CA THR A 158 -38.25 -47.47 -33.18
C THR A 158 -36.92 -47.53 -32.42
N ASN A 159 -36.87 -48.37 -31.39
CA ASN A 159 -35.85 -48.37 -30.35
C ASN A 159 -34.54 -49.05 -30.78
N ALA A 160 -33.41 -48.47 -30.38
CA ALA A 160 -32.21 -49.20 -29.99
C ALA A 160 -31.43 -48.38 -28.93
N ASP A 161 -31.40 -48.93 -27.73
CA ASP A 161 -30.53 -48.70 -26.55
C ASP A 161 -30.07 -47.29 -26.13
N SER A 162 -30.36 -47.00 -24.86
CA SER A 162 -30.06 -45.77 -24.15
C SER A 162 -28.61 -45.71 -23.66
N VAL A 163 -27.85 -44.74 -24.18
CA VAL A 163 -26.70 -44.16 -23.46
C VAL A 163 -27.02 -42.70 -23.16
N THR A 164 -27.09 -42.36 -21.87
CA THR A 164 -27.46 -41.04 -21.38
C THR A 164 -26.36 -40.03 -21.71
N LYS A 165 -26.47 -39.32 -22.84
CA LYS A 165 -25.54 -38.23 -23.19
C LYS A 165 -25.66 -37.08 -22.18
N SER A 166 -24.68 -36.96 -21.28
CA SER A 166 -24.52 -35.78 -20.45
C SER A 166 -24.20 -34.57 -21.32
N ILE A 167 -24.97 -33.49 -21.19
CA ILE A 167 -24.64 -32.22 -21.83
C ILE A 167 -23.82 -31.38 -20.86
N VAL A 168 -22.64 -30.95 -21.30
CA VAL A 168 -21.79 -30.01 -20.56
C VAL A 168 -22.23 -28.59 -20.90
N PHE A 169 -22.63 -27.84 -19.88
CA PHE A 169 -22.79 -26.39 -19.96
C PHE A 169 -21.41 -25.75 -19.82
N GLU A 170 -21.07 -24.79 -20.68
CA GLU A 170 -19.81 -24.07 -20.65
C GLU A 170 -20.06 -22.55 -20.57
N ARG A 171 -19.24 -21.84 -19.78
CA ARG A 171 -19.10 -20.37 -19.82
C ARG A 171 -17.66 -20.00 -20.17
N LEU A 172 -17.47 -19.36 -21.33
CA LEU A 172 -16.16 -18.88 -21.78
C LEU A 172 -16.00 -17.39 -21.51
N TRP A 173 -14.91 -17.05 -20.81
CA TRP A 173 -14.46 -15.68 -20.58
C TRP A 173 -13.27 -15.38 -21.49
N ILE A 174 -13.48 -14.53 -22.48
CA ILE A 174 -12.52 -14.20 -23.53
C ILE A 174 -12.02 -12.76 -23.34
N TYR A 175 -10.70 -12.58 -23.36
CA TYR A 175 -10.02 -11.30 -23.27
C TYR A 175 -9.39 -10.93 -24.62
N SER A 176 -9.53 -9.67 -25.04
CA SER A 176 -8.77 -9.10 -26.15
C SER A 176 -8.19 -7.73 -25.80
N HIS A 177 -7.07 -7.37 -26.44
CA HIS A 177 -6.42 -6.07 -26.26
C HIS A 177 -7.38 -4.89 -26.53
N HIS A 178 -8.23 -4.98 -27.56
CA HIS A 178 -9.32 -4.03 -27.78
C HIS A 178 -10.39 -4.53 -28.78
N LEU A 179 -11.60 -3.96 -28.70
CA LEU A 179 -12.70 -4.20 -29.64
C LEU A 179 -13.30 -2.86 -30.11
N LYS A 180 -12.62 -2.23 -31.09
CA LYS A 180 -13.11 -1.01 -31.77
C LYS A 180 -13.85 -1.29 -33.10
N SER A 181 -13.58 -2.40 -33.79
CA SER A 181 -14.14 -2.65 -35.13
C SER A 181 -15.63 -3.00 -35.08
N LYS A 182 -16.48 -2.15 -35.70
CA LYS A 182 -17.92 -2.38 -35.90
C LYS A 182 -18.21 -3.73 -36.56
N GLY A 183 -17.43 -4.11 -37.57
CA GLY A 183 -17.55 -5.42 -38.23
C GLY A 183 -17.39 -6.59 -37.26
N LYS A 184 -16.37 -6.57 -36.39
CA LYS A 184 -16.18 -7.60 -35.36
C LYS A 184 -17.31 -7.61 -34.32
N ARG A 185 -17.74 -6.44 -33.85
CA ARG A 185 -18.86 -6.29 -32.90
C ARG A 185 -20.12 -6.95 -33.46
N GLN A 186 -20.44 -6.66 -34.73
CA GLN A 186 -21.56 -7.27 -35.44
C GLN A 186 -21.40 -8.79 -35.62
N THR A 187 -20.19 -9.29 -35.96
CA THR A 187 -19.93 -10.74 -36.05
C THR A 187 -20.13 -11.43 -34.70
N ILE A 188 -19.60 -10.88 -33.61
CA ILE A 188 -19.76 -11.42 -32.25
C ILE A 188 -21.25 -11.55 -31.89
N ILE A 189 -22.03 -10.50 -32.07
CA ILE A 189 -23.47 -10.50 -31.76
C ILE A 189 -24.23 -11.50 -32.66
N LYS A 190 -23.89 -11.56 -33.96
CA LYS A 190 -24.53 -12.50 -34.89
C LYS A 190 -24.20 -13.95 -34.53
N THR A 191 -22.92 -14.30 -34.37
CA THR A 191 -22.50 -15.68 -34.08
C THR A 191 -23.05 -16.18 -32.74
N ALA A 192 -23.12 -15.33 -31.71
CA ALA A 192 -23.76 -15.74 -30.44
C ALA A 192 -25.26 -16.01 -30.60
N ARG A 193 -25.97 -15.19 -31.39
CA ARG A 193 -27.40 -15.36 -31.68
C ARG A 193 -27.68 -16.62 -32.50
N ASP A 194 -26.92 -16.83 -33.57
CA ASP A 194 -27.09 -17.97 -34.49
C ASP A 194 -26.84 -19.31 -33.75
N LEU A 195 -26.02 -19.30 -32.69
CA LEU A 195 -25.72 -20.44 -31.82
C LEU A 195 -26.56 -20.48 -30.53
N GLY A 196 -27.57 -19.62 -30.37
CA GLY A 196 -28.47 -19.63 -29.20
C GLY A 196 -27.80 -19.31 -27.84
N LEU A 197 -26.59 -18.74 -27.85
CA LEU A 197 -25.79 -18.45 -26.66
C LEU A 197 -26.30 -17.20 -25.92
N THR A 198 -26.08 -17.16 -24.61
CA THR A 198 -26.27 -15.96 -23.78
C THR A 198 -24.94 -15.35 -23.34
N GLY A 199 -24.95 -14.13 -22.83
CA GLY A 199 -23.76 -13.45 -22.33
C GLY A 199 -23.65 -12.00 -22.78
N PHE A 200 -22.43 -11.47 -22.81
CA PHE A 200 -22.20 -10.08 -23.19
C PHE A 200 -20.83 -9.84 -23.84
N SER A 201 -20.71 -8.71 -24.55
CA SER A 201 -19.42 -8.12 -24.93
C SER A 201 -19.29 -6.69 -24.41
N ARG A 202 -18.15 -6.40 -23.79
CA ARG A 202 -17.69 -5.05 -23.42
C ARG A 202 -16.70 -4.58 -24.50
N PRO A 203 -17.09 -3.67 -25.41
CA PRO A 203 -16.16 -3.02 -26.33
C PRO A 203 -15.22 -2.07 -25.57
N GLY A 204 -14.16 -1.57 -26.24
CA GLY A 204 -13.14 -0.72 -25.61
C GLY A 204 -11.76 -1.38 -25.48
N LYS A 205 -10.94 -0.90 -24.54
CA LYS A 205 -9.55 -1.34 -24.24
C LYS A 205 -9.39 -1.51 -22.72
N PRO A 206 -9.20 -2.73 -22.18
CA PRO A 206 -9.32 -4.02 -22.85
C PRO A 206 -10.76 -4.33 -23.25
N ALA A 207 -10.95 -5.29 -24.15
CA ALA A 207 -12.26 -5.82 -24.50
C ALA A 207 -12.49 -7.19 -23.85
N ILE A 208 -13.69 -7.39 -23.31
CA ILE A 208 -14.10 -8.61 -22.62
C ILE A 208 -15.32 -9.18 -23.35
N ILE A 209 -15.34 -10.49 -23.60
CA ILE A 209 -16.48 -11.20 -24.17
C ILE A 209 -16.77 -12.38 -23.25
N CYS A 210 -17.99 -12.48 -22.74
CA CYS A 210 -18.47 -13.64 -21.99
C CYS A 210 -19.59 -14.30 -22.78
N ILE A 211 -19.50 -15.60 -23.02
CA ILE A 211 -20.58 -16.41 -23.60
C ILE A 211 -20.87 -17.61 -22.72
N GLU A 212 -22.12 -18.06 -22.67
CA GLU A 212 -22.53 -19.23 -21.92
C GLU A 212 -23.63 -20.03 -22.66
N GLY A 213 -23.56 -21.37 -22.59
CA GLY A 213 -24.45 -22.28 -23.29
C GLY A 213 -23.91 -23.71 -23.34
N PRO A 214 -24.43 -24.58 -24.24
CA PRO A 214 -23.86 -25.91 -24.46
C PRO A 214 -22.42 -25.82 -24.96
N GLN A 215 -21.55 -26.72 -24.48
CA GLN A 215 -20.11 -26.69 -24.81
C GLN A 215 -19.81 -26.82 -26.31
N SER A 216 -20.64 -27.52 -27.08
CA SER A 216 -20.54 -27.57 -28.55
C SER A 216 -20.59 -26.17 -29.18
N ASP A 217 -21.50 -25.35 -28.66
CA ASP A 217 -21.93 -24.10 -29.27
C ASP A 217 -20.99 -22.97 -28.84
N THR A 218 -20.52 -22.99 -27.59
CA THR A 218 -19.48 -22.08 -27.10
C THR A 218 -18.14 -22.30 -27.81
N GLN A 219 -17.79 -23.54 -28.13
CA GLN A 219 -16.59 -23.87 -28.91
C GLN A 219 -16.76 -23.53 -30.40
N ASP A 220 -17.94 -23.70 -31.01
CA ASP A 220 -18.25 -23.20 -32.37
C ASP A 220 -18.15 -21.66 -32.45
N PHE A 221 -18.63 -20.96 -31.43
CA PHE A 221 -18.44 -19.52 -31.30
C PHE A 221 -16.95 -19.16 -31.19
N TRP A 222 -16.19 -19.81 -30.30
CA TRP A 222 -14.77 -19.51 -30.12
C TRP A 222 -13.95 -19.76 -31.39
N ARG A 223 -14.20 -20.88 -32.10
CA ARG A 223 -13.59 -21.17 -33.40
C ARG A 223 -13.81 -20.03 -34.40
N THR A 224 -15.04 -19.53 -34.48
CA THR A 224 -15.43 -18.44 -35.38
C THR A 224 -14.79 -17.11 -35.00
N ILE A 225 -14.80 -16.74 -33.72
CA ILE A 225 -14.30 -15.43 -33.26
C ILE A 225 -12.76 -15.39 -33.20
N LYS A 226 -12.08 -16.50 -32.86
CA LYS A 226 -10.61 -16.59 -32.85
C LYS A 226 -10.00 -16.36 -34.24
N ALA A 227 -10.69 -16.76 -35.31
CA ALA A 227 -10.24 -16.62 -36.71
C ALA A 227 -10.25 -15.17 -37.24
N LEU A 228 -10.87 -14.22 -36.54
CA LEU A 228 -10.86 -12.81 -36.94
C LEU A 228 -9.46 -12.19 -36.67
N ARG A 229 -9.09 -11.12 -37.39
CA ARG A 229 -7.76 -10.48 -37.25
C ARG A 229 -7.61 -9.72 -35.92
N TRP A 230 -7.06 -10.33 -34.87
CA TRP A 230 -6.80 -9.71 -33.56
C TRP A 230 -5.33 -9.35 -33.35
N GLN A 231 -5.05 -8.33 -32.52
CA GLN A 231 -3.69 -8.07 -32.01
C GLN A 231 -3.32 -9.04 -30.88
N LYS A 232 -4.29 -9.33 -29.99
CA LYS A 232 -4.23 -10.41 -28.99
C LYS A 232 -5.66 -10.79 -28.64
N ILE A 233 -5.97 -12.09 -28.62
CA ILE A 233 -7.21 -12.64 -28.08
C ILE A 233 -6.91 -13.98 -27.40
N GLN A 234 -7.53 -14.25 -26.26
CA GLN A 234 -7.29 -15.46 -25.47
C GLN A 234 -8.52 -15.78 -24.62
N ILE A 235 -8.83 -17.07 -24.45
CA ILE A 235 -9.70 -17.50 -23.35
C ILE A 235 -8.89 -17.30 -22.05
N LYS A 236 -9.53 -16.68 -21.04
CA LYS A 236 -9.00 -16.46 -19.71
C LYS A 236 -9.51 -17.50 -18.71
N LEU A 237 -10.79 -17.88 -18.84
CA LEU A 237 -11.41 -18.96 -18.08
C LEU A 237 -12.40 -19.70 -18.97
N SER A 238 -12.42 -21.03 -18.87
CA SER A 238 -13.60 -21.84 -19.21
C SER A 238 -14.15 -22.42 -17.92
N GLU A 239 -15.47 -22.34 -17.75
CA GLU A 239 -16.19 -22.95 -16.64
C GLU A 239 -17.13 -24.01 -17.22
N THR A 240 -16.97 -25.27 -16.82
CA THR A 240 -17.76 -26.39 -17.33
C THR A 240 -18.55 -27.06 -16.22
N GLU A 241 -19.85 -27.26 -16.42
CA GLU A 241 -20.75 -27.91 -15.46
C GLU A 241 -21.57 -28.99 -16.17
N ALA A 242 -21.57 -30.22 -15.62
CA ALA A 242 -22.29 -31.34 -16.21
C ALA A 242 -23.77 -31.31 -15.79
N ALA A 243 -24.69 -31.20 -16.76
CA ALA A 243 -26.12 -31.20 -16.48
C ALA A 243 -26.69 -32.63 -16.40
N CYS A 244 -26.99 -33.10 -15.18
CA CYS A 244 -27.76 -34.32 -14.97
C CYS A 244 -29.24 -34.11 -15.37
N THR A 245 -29.82 -35.07 -16.09
CA THR A 245 -31.11 -34.92 -16.78
C THR A 245 -32.33 -35.27 -15.93
N ASP A 246 -32.46 -34.67 -14.75
CA ASP A 246 -33.67 -34.76 -13.91
C ASP A 246 -34.63 -33.58 -14.23
N GLY A 247 -35.05 -33.47 -15.49
CA GLY A 247 -36.00 -32.44 -15.94
C GLY A 247 -35.90 -32.08 -17.42
N SER A 248 -36.71 -31.11 -17.85
CA SER A 248 -36.64 -30.56 -19.21
C SER A 248 -35.30 -29.85 -19.44
N MET A 249 -34.56 -30.30 -20.46
CA MET A 249 -33.22 -29.78 -20.81
C MET A 249 -33.16 -28.25 -20.88
N ALA A 250 -34.19 -27.62 -21.45
CA ALA A 250 -34.29 -26.16 -21.56
C ALA A 250 -34.38 -25.47 -20.18
N GLN A 251 -35.04 -26.09 -19.21
CA GLN A 251 -35.17 -25.54 -17.85
C GLN A 251 -33.85 -25.67 -17.07
N THR A 252 -33.15 -26.81 -17.19
CA THR A 252 -31.85 -27.02 -16.55
C THR A 252 -30.80 -26.05 -17.09
N LEU A 253 -30.68 -25.91 -18.41
CA LEU A 253 -29.77 -24.95 -19.03
C LEU A 253 -30.12 -23.49 -18.67
N THR A 254 -31.39 -23.16 -18.50
CA THR A 254 -31.82 -21.81 -18.09
C THR A 254 -31.41 -21.48 -16.65
N LYS A 255 -31.38 -22.46 -15.73
CA LYS A 255 -30.92 -22.25 -14.35
C LYS A 255 -29.41 -21.98 -14.23
N LEU A 256 -28.60 -22.51 -15.15
CA LEU A 256 -27.14 -22.32 -15.15
C LEU A 256 -26.68 -20.99 -15.77
N ARG A 257 -27.57 -20.31 -16.51
CA ARG A 257 -27.29 -19.03 -17.16
C ARG A 257 -27.28 -17.86 -16.18
N ARG A 258 -26.20 -17.09 -16.15
CA ARG A 258 -26.07 -15.85 -15.36
C ARG A 258 -26.55 -14.61 -16.13
N PHE A 259 -26.70 -14.71 -17.44
CA PHE A 259 -27.08 -13.63 -18.36
C PHE A 259 -28.37 -13.99 -19.11
N GLY A 260 -29.50 -14.04 -18.41
CA GLY A 260 -30.75 -14.63 -18.94
C GLY A 260 -31.45 -13.94 -20.14
N THR A 261 -30.85 -12.93 -20.80
CA THR A 261 -31.54 -12.10 -21.83
C THR A 261 -30.84 -12.05 -23.19
N GLY A 262 -30.39 -13.22 -23.67
CA GLY A 262 -29.66 -13.35 -24.94
C GLY A 262 -28.19 -12.96 -24.79
N PHE A 263 -27.51 -12.79 -25.93
CA PHE A 263 -26.19 -12.15 -25.97
C PHE A 263 -26.33 -10.66 -26.31
N ARG A 264 -25.69 -9.79 -25.52
CA ARG A 264 -25.77 -8.33 -25.68
C ARG A 264 -24.40 -7.65 -25.80
N GLU A 265 -24.39 -6.43 -26.29
CA GLU A 265 -23.23 -5.55 -26.18
C GLU A 265 -23.52 -4.51 -25.11
N GLU A 266 -22.70 -4.48 -24.06
CA GLU A 266 -22.93 -3.67 -22.86
C GLU A 266 -21.94 -2.50 -22.85
N LEU A 267 -22.49 -1.28 -22.84
CA LEU A 267 -21.74 -0.04 -22.77
C LEU A 267 -21.71 0.46 -21.32
N PHE A 268 -20.52 0.75 -20.81
CA PHE A 268 -20.28 1.15 -19.42
C PHE A 268 -19.81 2.60 -19.37
N CYS A 269 -20.64 3.52 -19.82
CA CYS A 269 -20.37 4.96 -19.81
C CYS A 269 -21.49 5.70 -19.10
N ASP A 270 -21.14 6.77 -18.38
CA ASP A 270 -22.12 7.71 -17.84
C ASP A 270 -22.59 8.61 -19.00
N MET A 271 -23.89 8.61 -19.29
CA MET A 271 -24.46 9.29 -20.46
C MET A 271 -24.88 10.73 -20.09
N GLU A 272 -24.14 11.73 -20.60
CA GLU A 272 -24.69 13.06 -20.85
C GLU A 272 -25.30 13.08 -22.26
N GLU A 273 -26.53 13.61 -22.41
CA GLU A 273 -27.46 13.22 -23.49
C GLU A 273 -27.07 13.63 -24.94
N ASP A 274 -25.98 14.36 -25.17
CA ASP A 274 -25.62 14.95 -26.48
C ASP A 274 -24.15 14.66 -26.93
N SER A 275 -23.62 13.45 -26.72
CA SER A 275 -22.26 13.08 -27.18
C SER A 275 -22.16 11.77 -27.97
N ASP A 276 -21.35 11.77 -29.04
CA ASP A 276 -21.12 10.60 -29.90
C ASP A 276 -20.42 9.46 -29.14
N ALA A 277 -21.14 8.37 -28.91
CA ALA A 277 -20.76 7.26 -28.03
C ALA A 277 -19.53 6.41 -28.46
N GLU A 278 -18.76 6.80 -29.48
CA GLU A 278 -17.68 5.97 -30.05
C GLU A 278 -16.30 6.14 -29.41
N ASP A 279 -16.04 7.24 -28.67
CA ASP A 279 -14.75 7.49 -28.00
C ASP A 279 -14.86 7.84 -26.49
N LEU A 280 -16.03 7.69 -25.85
CA LEU A 280 -16.16 7.81 -24.39
C LEU A 280 -15.37 6.71 -23.64
N PRO A 281 -14.65 7.05 -22.54
CA PRO A 281 -13.91 6.07 -21.76
C PRO A 281 -14.87 5.12 -21.01
N MET A 282 -14.74 3.82 -21.30
CA MET A 282 -15.58 2.77 -20.70
C MET A 282 -15.21 2.57 -19.23
N SER A 283 -16.04 3.10 -18.32
CA SER A 283 -15.92 3.02 -16.88
C SER A 283 -15.71 1.59 -16.38
N MET A 284 -14.61 1.39 -15.64
CA MET A 284 -14.32 0.10 -15.01
C MET A 284 -15.20 -0.12 -13.78
N SER A 285 -15.55 0.94 -13.02
CA SER A 285 -16.37 0.83 -11.81
C SER A 285 -17.80 0.38 -12.12
N LEU A 286 -18.40 0.88 -13.22
CA LEU A 286 -19.69 0.40 -13.72
C LEU A 286 -19.62 -1.07 -14.16
N PHE A 287 -18.53 -1.48 -14.83
CA PHE A 287 -18.32 -2.88 -15.21
C PHE A 287 -18.16 -3.80 -13.98
N MET A 288 -17.45 -3.36 -12.94
CA MET A 288 -17.33 -4.12 -11.69
C MET A 288 -18.69 -4.30 -11.00
N LYS A 289 -19.49 -3.23 -10.87
CA LYS A 289 -20.87 -3.29 -10.34
C LYS A 289 -21.76 -4.24 -11.15
N PHE A 290 -21.61 -4.27 -12.47
CA PHE A 290 -22.32 -5.22 -13.34
C PHE A 290 -21.91 -6.68 -13.07
N LEU A 291 -20.61 -6.98 -12.96
CA LEU A 291 -20.15 -8.31 -12.59
C LEU A 291 -20.69 -8.75 -11.22
N ASP A 292 -20.72 -7.85 -10.25
CA ASP A 292 -21.26 -8.12 -8.91
C ASP A 292 -22.77 -8.41 -8.95
N LYS A 293 -23.55 -7.62 -9.70
CA LYS A 293 -24.99 -7.85 -9.92
C LYS A 293 -25.30 -9.20 -10.58
N HIS A 294 -24.40 -9.72 -11.42
CA HIS A 294 -24.54 -11.02 -12.08
C HIS A 294 -23.82 -12.17 -11.34
N ASN A 295 -23.46 -11.99 -10.05
CA ASN A 295 -22.72 -12.94 -9.22
C ASN A 295 -21.37 -13.41 -9.82
N CYS A 296 -20.81 -12.66 -10.77
CA CYS A 296 -19.60 -12.98 -11.53
C CYS A 296 -18.32 -12.39 -10.91
N SER A 297 -18.38 -11.85 -9.69
CA SER A 297 -17.29 -11.14 -9.00
C SER A 297 -15.95 -11.88 -8.98
N TYR A 298 -15.98 -13.21 -8.91
CA TYR A 298 -14.78 -14.06 -8.91
C TYR A 298 -13.92 -13.90 -10.16
N ILE A 299 -14.50 -13.55 -11.31
CA ILE A 299 -13.78 -13.47 -12.59
C ILE A 299 -12.79 -12.30 -12.66
N LYS A 300 -12.95 -11.31 -11.78
CA LYS A 300 -12.04 -10.17 -11.63
C LYS A 300 -10.58 -10.66 -11.54
N LYS A 301 -10.35 -11.77 -10.82
CA LYS A 301 -9.04 -12.43 -10.68
C LYS A 301 -8.46 -12.91 -12.00
N THR A 302 -9.23 -13.66 -12.78
CA THR A 302 -8.71 -14.33 -13.96
C THR A 302 -8.57 -13.38 -15.17
N LEU A 303 -9.45 -12.38 -15.29
CA LEU A 303 -9.36 -11.37 -16.35
C LEU A 303 -8.20 -10.39 -16.14
N PHE A 304 -8.14 -9.76 -14.96
CA PHE A 304 -7.27 -8.62 -14.69
C PHE A 304 -6.08 -8.93 -13.77
N GLY A 305 -6.00 -10.14 -13.20
CA GLY A 305 -4.96 -10.46 -12.22
C GLY A 305 -5.25 -9.90 -10.83
N PHE A 306 -6.49 -9.48 -10.52
CA PHE A 306 -6.92 -9.21 -9.15
C PHE A 306 -6.78 -10.49 -8.32
N GLN A 307 -5.62 -10.70 -7.69
CA GLN A 307 -5.53 -11.61 -6.57
C GLN A 307 -6.53 -11.13 -5.52
N GLY A 308 -7.75 -11.71 -5.53
CA GLY A 308 -8.73 -11.51 -4.48
C GLY A 308 -8.10 -12.00 -3.21
N SER A 309 -7.61 -11.03 -2.43
CA SER A 309 -6.84 -11.12 -1.20
C SER A 309 -6.21 -12.50 -0.94
N SER A 310 -5.28 -12.94 -1.79
CA SER A 310 -4.31 -13.93 -1.35
C SER A 310 -3.33 -13.20 -0.44
N ASN A 311 -3.80 -12.97 0.81
CA ASN A 311 -3.02 -12.36 1.87
C ASN A 311 -1.65 -13.02 1.86
N LEU A 312 -0.61 -12.23 1.62
CA LEU A 312 0.75 -12.70 1.63
C LEU A 312 1.03 -13.24 3.04
N LYS A 313 1.08 -14.56 3.19
CA LYS A 313 1.30 -15.19 4.49
C LYS A 313 2.78 -15.25 4.77
N LEU A 314 3.25 -14.33 5.59
CA LEU A 314 4.60 -14.36 6.13
C LEU A 314 4.58 -15.00 7.52
N THR A 315 5.57 -15.84 7.81
CA THR A 315 5.78 -16.43 9.14
C THR A 315 6.91 -15.70 9.84
N ARG A 316 6.70 -15.25 11.08
CA ARG A 316 7.76 -14.63 11.89
C ARG A 316 8.78 -15.67 12.40
N VAL A 317 10.06 -15.36 12.25
CA VAL A 317 11.21 -16.10 12.77
C VAL A 317 12.19 -15.12 13.45
N ASP A 318 12.34 -15.21 14.77
CA ASP A 318 13.24 -14.34 15.53
C ASP A 318 14.71 -14.82 15.44
N TYR A 319 15.64 -13.89 15.17
CA TYR A 319 17.07 -14.21 15.02
C TYR A 319 17.91 -13.79 16.22
N ILE A 320 17.91 -12.50 16.57
CA ILE A 320 18.76 -11.93 17.63
C ILE A 320 18.16 -10.64 18.19
N ASN A 321 18.54 -10.30 19.44
CA ASN A 321 18.33 -8.98 20.01
C ASN A 321 19.69 -8.28 20.16
N VAL A 322 19.84 -7.07 19.62
CA VAL A 322 21.04 -6.23 19.77
C VAL A 322 20.74 -5.02 20.69
N GLY A 323 21.67 -4.07 20.82
CA GLY A 323 21.38 -2.81 21.50
C GLY A 323 20.33 -1.98 20.76
N LEU A 324 19.91 -0.86 21.36
CA LEU A 324 19.00 0.10 20.72
C LEU A 324 19.46 0.46 19.30
N THR A 325 18.55 0.54 18.33
CA THR A 325 18.90 0.84 16.93
C THR A 325 18.36 2.19 16.46
N GLY A 326 19.04 2.78 15.48
CA GLY A 326 18.56 3.97 14.76
C GLY A 326 17.89 3.60 13.43
N PRO A 327 17.20 4.55 12.77
CA PRO A 327 16.73 4.33 11.42
C PRO A 327 17.91 4.07 10.47
N ASN A 328 17.70 3.27 9.42
CA ASN A 328 18.73 2.96 8.42
C ASN A 328 20.03 2.31 9.00
N CYS A 329 19.94 1.57 10.11
CA CYS A 329 21.09 0.86 10.70
C CYS A 329 21.22 -0.63 10.34
N LEU A 330 20.20 -1.24 9.71
CA LEU A 330 20.26 -2.64 9.23
C LEU A 330 20.50 -2.69 7.72
N GLN A 331 21.41 -3.56 7.28
CA GLN A 331 21.68 -3.85 5.87
C GLN A 331 21.80 -5.35 5.62
N VAL A 332 21.25 -5.84 4.51
CA VAL A 332 21.43 -7.23 4.07
C VAL A 332 22.51 -7.29 2.99
N LEU A 333 23.61 -8.00 3.28
CA LEU A 333 24.74 -8.15 2.38
C LEU A 333 24.36 -9.00 1.15
N PRO A 334 24.81 -8.63 -0.06
CA PRO A 334 24.54 -9.39 -1.27
C PRO A 334 25.14 -10.81 -1.24
N PRO A 335 24.50 -11.79 -1.92
CA PRO A 335 24.90 -13.19 -1.89
C PRO A 335 26.29 -13.43 -2.49
N ILE A 336 27.01 -14.41 -1.94
CA ILE A 336 28.42 -14.68 -2.26
C ILE A 336 28.53 -15.29 -3.67
N GLY A 337 29.21 -14.59 -4.58
CA GLY A 337 29.43 -15.06 -5.96
C GLY A 337 28.55 -14.36 -7.02
N SER A 338 27.77 -13.36 -6.62
CA SER A 338 26.96 -12.53 -7.54
C SER A 338 27.79 -11.57 -8.41
N THR A 339 28.56 -12.10 -9.38
CA THR A 339 29.04 -11.27 -10.49
C THR A 339 27.86 -10.79 -11.33
N GLY A 340 27.82 -9.51 -11.69
CA GLY A 340 26.61 -8.85 -12.19
C GLY A 340 25.93 -9.57 -13.37
N GLY A 341 24.63 -9.87 -13.20
CA GLY A 341 23.77 -10.36 -14.28
C GLY A 341 22.85 -11.54 -13.92
N THR A 342 23.21 -12.38 -12.94
CA THR A 342 22.46 -13.62 -12.64
C THR A 342 21.93 -13.72 -11.20
N SER A 343 20.77 -14.36 -11.06
CA SER A 343 19.89 -14.28 -9.89
C SER A 343 20.39 -15.07 -8.66
N GLY A 344 21.20 -14.41 -7.82
CA GLY A 344 21.55 -14.90 -6.48
C GLY A 344 20.40 -14.86 -5.44
N TYR A 345 19.19 -14.49 -5.85
CA TYR A 345 18.02 -14.13 -5.01
C TYR A 345 17.54 -15.16 -3.98
N LYS A 346 18.04 -16.40 -4.08
CA LYS A 346 17.65 -17.54 -3.25
C LYS A 346 18.78 -18.08 -2.36
N GLN A 347 19.98 -17.49 -2.42
CA GLN A 347 21.10 -17.89 -1.56
C GLN A 347 21.05 -17.16 -0.22
N GLN A 348 21.46 -17.87 0.84
CA GLN A 348 21.50 -17.32 2.20
C GLN A 348 22.49 -16.14 2.31
N GLN A 349 21.98 -15.01 2.78
CA GLN A 349 22.67 -13.75 2.93
C GLN A 349 23.15 -13.53 4.38
N LYS A 350 23.88 -12.44 4.59
CA LYS A 350 24.33 -12.01 5.92
C LYS A 350 23.68 -10.68 6.29
N VAL A 351 23.33 -10.52 7.56
CA VAL A 351 22.80 -9.25 8.08
C VAL A 351 23.93 -8.48 8.75
N ALA A 352 24.04 -7.19 8.44
CA ALA A 352 24.90 -6.22 9.11
C ALA A 352 24.02 -5.24 9.89
N ILE A 353 24.33 -5.02 11.17
CA ILE A 353 23.57 -4.13 12.06
C ILE A 353 24.52 -3.31 12.93
N GLY A 354 24.26 -2.01 13.03
CA GLY A 354 24.92 -1.11 13.97
C GLY A 354 23.96 -0.64 15.06
N ASP A 355 24.37 -0.71 16.32
CA ASP A 355 23.57 -0.24 17.46
C ASP A 355 24.07 1.09 18.06
N GLN A 356 23.27 1.65 18.96
CA GLN A 356 23.53 2.94 19.61
C GLN A 356 24.64 2.88 20.66
N GLU A 357 25.13 1.69 21.02
CA GLU A 357 26.34 1.47 21.84
C GLU A 357 27.63 1.49 20.99
N GLY A 358 27.50 1.80 19.69
CA GLY A 358 28.61 1.90 18.76
C GLY A 358 29.11 0.55 18.24
N VAL A 359 28.34 -0.54 18.43
CA VAL A 359 28.74 -1.88 18.05
C VAL A 359 28.19 -2.24 16.67
N LEU A 360 29.10 -2.54 15.74
CA LEU A 360 28.77 -3.14 14.44
C LEU A 360 28.89 -4.67 14.53
N GLN A 361 27.84 -5.36 14.09
CA GLN A 361 27.72 -6.82 14.15
C GLN A 361 27.33 -7.37 12.78
N VAL A 362 27.92 -8.51 12.38
CA VAL A 362 27.51 -9.25 11.17
C VAL A 362 27.25 -10.70 11.51
N PHE A 363 26.06 -11.19 11.18
CA PHE A 363 25.64 -12.58 11.40
C PHE A 363 24.97 -13.19 10.16
N SER A 364 24.80 -14.50 10.18
CA SER A 364 23.90 -15.23 9.27
C SER A 364 23.28 -16.41 10.02
N MET A 365 22.18 -16.96 9.54
CA MET A 365 21.72 -18.27 10.01
C MET A 365 22.52 -19.38 9.31
N LYS A 366 22.54 -20.57 9.90
CA LYS A 366 23.03 -21.81 9.28
C LYS A 366 22.47 -23.02 10.04
N LYS A 367 21.62 -23.83 9.38
CA LYS A 367 20.87 -24.92 10.04
C LYS A 367 20.10 -24.42 11.28
N ASP A 368 19.37 -23.32 11.12
CA ASP A 368 18.57 -22.64 12.15
C ASP A 368 19.33 -22.12 13.38
N GLU A 369 20.65 -22.31 13.45
CA GLU A 369 21.53 -21.67 14.44
C GLU A 369 22.11 -20.35 13.90
N LEU A 370 22.31 -19.39 14.82
CA LEU A 370 22.88 -18.09 14.49
C LEU A 370 24.41 -18.14 14.50
N GLN A 371 25.02 -17.78 13.37
CA GLN A 371 26.46 -17.69 13.20
C GLN A 371 26.93 -16.23 13.16
N MET A 372 27.57 -15.78 14.24
CA MET A 372 28.31 -14.51 14.28
C MET A 372 29.58 -14.59 13.42
N HIS A 373 29.76 -13.65 12.49
CA HIS A 373 30.99 -13.52 11.68
C HIS A 373 31.98 -12.54 12.31
N PHE A 374 31.49 -11.41 12.84
CA PHE A 374 32.25 -10.50 13.70
C PHE A 374 31.31 -9.59 14.52
N LYS A 375 31.88 -9.02 15.58
CA LYS A 375 31.29 -7.99 16.45
C LYS A 375 32.43 -7.02 16.82
N THR A 376 32.23 -5.72 16.64
CA THR A 376 33.22 -4.72 17.07
C THR A 376 33.17 -4.51 18.59
N LEU A 377 34.14 -3.77 19.13
CA LEU A 377 34.02 -3.23 20.48
C LEU A 377 32.99 -2.09 20.50
N PRO A 378 32.36 -1.79 21.66
CA PRO A 378 31.56 -0.59 21.86
C PRO A 378 32.34 0.68 21.56
N SER A 379 31.62 1.70 21.08
CA SER A 379 32.19 2.92 20.51
C SER A 379 31.17 4.07 20.60
N GLU A 380 31.36 5.13 19.83
CA GLU A 380 30.40 6.21 19.68
C GLU A 380 29.16 5.72 18.90
N ARG A 381 27.97 6.23 19.26
CA ARG A 381 26.66 5.85 18.70
C ARG A 381 26.68 5.78 17.17
N ILE A 382 26.33 4.63 16.60
CA ILE A 382 26.13 4.49 15.15
C ILE A 382 24.82 5.15 14.76
N ALA A 383 24.89 6.14 13.86
CA ALA A 383 23.74 6.89 13.35
C ALA A 383 23.19 6.32 12.03
N SER A 384 24.03 5.65 11.24
CA SER A 384 23.62 5.01 9.98
C SER A 384 24.58 3.90 9.55
N VAL A 385 24.05 2.88 8.87
CA VAL A 385 24.82 1.82 8.21
C VAL A 385 24.38 1.72 6.76
N LYS A 386 25.34 1.87 5.83
CA LYS A 386 25.08 1.74 4.38
C LYS A 386 26.06 0.76 3.74
N LEU A 387 25.62 0.06 2.71
CA LEU A 387 26.50 -0.74 1.86
C LEU A 387 27.06 0.12 0.72
N GLY A 388 28.31 -0.14 0.34
CA GLY A 388 28.97 0.51 -0.78
C GLY A 388 29.94 -0.41 -1.50
N GLY A 389 30.36 0.01 -2.68
CA GLY A 389 31.29 -0.69 -3.56
C GLY A 389 31.75 0.24 -4.67
N GLN A 390 32.78 -0.16 -5.41
CA GLN A 390 33.23 0.59 -6.59
C GLN A 390 32.12 0.56 -7.66
N SER A 391 31.96 1.62 -8.44
CA SER A 391 30.92 1.72 -9.47
C SER A 391 30.93 0.51 -10.42
N GLY A 392 29.78 -0.14 -10.61
CA GLY A 392 29.64 -1.38 -11.40
C GLY A 392 30.04 -2.67 -10.67
N SER A 393 30.54 -2.60 -9.44
CA SER A 393 30.82 -3.76 -8.59
C SER A 393 29.74 -3.99 -7.53
N VAL A 394 29.74 -5.19 -6.92
CA VAL A 394 28.84 -5.54 -5.82
C VAL A 394 29.14 -4.69 -4.59
N ALA A 395 28.11 -4.08 -4.00
CA ALA A 395 28.21 -3.32 -2.76
C ALA A 395 28.41 -4.25 -1.54
N ASP A 396 29.64 -4.72 -1.32
CA ASP A 396 30.01 -5.64 -0.22
C ASP A 396 30.84 -5.01 0.92
N LYS A 397 31.02 -3.68 0.89
CA LYS A 397 31.67 -2.89 1.95
C LYS A 397 30.61 -2.26 2.85
N ILE A 398 30.83 -2.33 4.15
CA ILE A 398 29.93 -1.78 5.17
C ILE A 398 30.51 -0.44 5.63
N PHE A 399 29.74 0.63 5.50
CA PHE A 399 30.10 1.94 6.00
C PHE A 399 29.20 2.31 7.19
N THR A 400 29.80 2.80 8.27
CA THR A 400 29.10 3.24 9.48
C THR A 400 29.44 4.70 9.77
N ALA A 401 28.43 5.53 10.03
CA ALA A 401 28.62 6.89 10.54
C ALA A 401 28.43 6.92 12.07
N SER A 402 29.37 7.54 12.78
CA SER A 402 29.27 7.86 14.21
C SER A 402 29.96 9.20 14.49
N GLU A 403 29.33 10.06 15.30
CA GLU A 403 29.74 11.47 15.48
C GLU A 403 29.98 12.17 14.13
N ASN A 404 31.17 12.73 13.90
CA ASN A 404 31.63 13.36 12.67
C ASN A 404 32.47 12.42 11.78
N LYS A 405 32.50 11.11 12.07
CA LYS A 405 33.39 10.11 11.45
C LYS A 405 32.62 9.07 10.63
N VAL A 406 33.25 8.60 9.56
CA VAL A 406 32.79 7.47 8.74
C VAL A 406 33.85 6.37 8.76
N ARG A 407 33.46 5.17 9.21
CA ARG A 407 34.33 3.98 9.23
C ARG A 407 33.85 2.98 8.19
N GLY A 408 34.79 2.39 7.45
CA GLY A 408 34.53 1.40 6.39
C GLY A 408 35.13 0.05 6.75
N PHE A 409 34.30 -0.98 6.77
CA PHE A 409 34.64 -2.37 7.10
C PHE A 409 34.36 -3.30 5.92
N ASN A 410 35.20 -4.31 5.72
CA ASN A 410 34.88 -5.39 4.79
C ASN A 410 33.96 -6.44 5.44
N LYS A 411 33.39 -7.35 4.62
CA LYS A 411 32.56 -8.49 5.07
C LYS A 411 33.21 -9.49 6.05
N LYS A 412 34.46 -9.28 6.46
CA LYS A 412 35.21 -10.04 7.49
C LYS A 412 35.50 -9.20 8.74
N GLY A 413 34.97 -7.97 8.85
CA GLY A 413 35.17 -7.08 10.00
C GLY A 413 36.50 -6.32 10.01
N LYS A 414 37.33 -6.44 8.96
CA LYS A 414 38.56 -5.63 8.88
C LYS A 414 38.22 -4.20 8.46
N LEU A 415 38.55 -3.25 9.31
CA LEU A 415 38.56 -1.81 9.02
C LEU A 415 39.54 -1.53 7.86
N PHE A 416 39.08 -0.82 6.84
CA PHE A 416 39.89 -0.38 5.69
C PHE A 416 39.83 1.13 5.46
N LEU A 417 38.83 1.81 6.02
CA LEU A 417 38.68 3.26 5.99
C LEU A 417 38.31 3.77 7.39
N ALA A 418 38.98 4.83 7.84
CA ALA A 418 38.52 5.67 8.94
C ALA A 418 38.70 7.11 8.48
N PHE A 419 37.59 7.82 8.27
CA PHE A 419 37.56 9.16 7.72
C PHE A 419 36.85 10.09 8.70
N GLU A 420 37.49 11.21 9.03
CA GLU A 420 36.89 12.28 9.82
C GLU A 420 36.44 13.40 8.88
N THR A 421 35.19 13.80 8.98
CA THR A 421 34.56 14.78 8.09
C THR A 421 34.76 16.20 8.62
N SER A 422 34.66 17.21 7.75
CA SER A 422 34.65 18.63 8.13
C SER A 422 33.33 19.10 8.76
N LEU A 423 32.37 18.19 9.04
CA LEU A 423 31.11 18.53 9.70
C LEU A 423 31.35 18.90 11.18
N THR A 424 30.80 20.04 11.60
CA THR A 424 30.74 20.48 13.00
C THR A 424 29.59 19.84 13.78
N GLU A 425 28.66 19.19 13.10
CA GLU A 425 27.48 18.53 13.64
C GLU A 425 27.65 17.01 13.55
N THR A 426 26.98 16.25 14.41
CA THR A 426 26.93 14.78 14.31
C THR A 426 26.21 14.36 13.03
N ILE A 427 26.81 13.45 12.26
CA ILE A 427 26.22 12.85 11.07
C ILE A 427 24.91 12.15 11.46
N ARG A 428 23.82 12.55 10.81
CA ARG A 428 22.47 12.03 11.01
C ARG A 428 22.03 11.10 9.89
N SER A 429 22.43 11.40 8.66
CA SER A 429 22.25 10.51 7.50
C SER A 429 23.47 10.55 6.58
N MET A 430 23.66 9.45 5.86
CA MET A 430 24.72 9.30 4.86
C MET A 430 24.22 8.50 3.66
N CYS A 431 24.78 8.79 2.49
CA CYS A 431 24.64 7.99 1.28
C CYS A 431 26.02 7.74 0.69
N VAL A 432 26.29 6.53 0.20
CA VAL A 432 27.55 6.23 -0.51
C VAL A 432 27.23 5.61 -1.87
N SER A 433 27.84 6.17 -2.91
CA SER A 433 27.64 5.78 -4.31
C SER A 433 28.99 5.78 -5.02
N GLY A 434 29.57 4.60 -5.23
CA GLY A 434 30.91 4.49 -5.83
C GLY A 434 31.99 5.15 -4.95
N SER A 435 32.69 6.12 -5.52
CA SER A 435 33.69 6.99 -4.87
C SER A 435 33.08 8.13 -4.04
N ASP A 436 31.78 8.37 -4.18
CA ASP A 436 31.10 9.54 -3.66
C ASP A 436 30.45 9.23 -2.31
N LEU A 437 30.76 10.05 -1.31
CA LEU A 437 30.25 9.99 0.05
C LEU A 437 29.48 11.28 0.35
N LEU A 438 28.19 11.14 0.58
CA LEU A 438 27.29 12.21 1.01
C LEU A 438 27.05 12.05 2.51
N VAL A 439 27.22 13.12 3.28
CA VAL A 439 26.93 13.13 4.73
C VAL A 439 26.18 14.40 5.12
N CYS A 440 25.20 14.23 6.00
CA CYS A 440 24.35 15.32 6.50
C CYS A 440 24.39 15.36 8.03
N GLY A 441 24.63 16.54 8.59
CA GLY A 441 24.26 16.88 9.96
C GLY A 441 22.77 17.22 10.07
N ASN A 442 22.42 18.13 10.98
CA ASN A 442 21.08 18.71 11.04
C ASN A 442 20.90 19.80 10.00
N HIS A 443 21.90 20.65 9.74
CA HIS A 443 21.78 21.73 8.74
C HIS A 443 22.87 21.69 7.66
N VAL A 444 23.97 20.98 7.89
CA VAL A 444 25.11 20.99 6.97
C VAL A 444 25.13 19.70 6.14
N TYR A 445 25.15 19.83 4.81
CA TYR A 445 25.42 18.75 3.87
C TYR A 445 26.82 18.93 3.29
N ASN A 446 27.63 17.86 3.30
CA ASN A 446 28.93 17.83 2.62
C ASN A 446 28.99 16.66 1.63
N HIS A 447 29.53 16.95 0.44
CA HIS A 447 29.84 15.98 -0.60
C HIS A 447 31.35 15.76 -0.66
N TYR A 448 31.77 14.52 -0.45
CA TYR A 448 33.15 14.07 -0.64
C TYR A 448 33.26 13.12 -1.83
N ARG A 449 34.39 13.18 -2.53
CA ARG A 449 34.81 12.15 -3.48
C ARG A 449 36.22 11.71 -3.13
N ASP A 450 36.42 10.41 -2.95
CA ASP A 450 37.70 9.83 -2.47
C ASP A 450 38.24 10.54 -1.21
N CYS A 451 37.34 10.78 -0.24
CA CYS A 451 37.61 11.49 1.02
C CYS A 451 38.08 12.95 0.88
N LYS A 452 37.94 13.58 -0.30
CA LYS A 452 38.17 15.01 -0.52
C LYS A 452 36.85 15.74 -0.63
N GLU A 453 36.66 16.83 0.12
CA GLU A 453 35.46 17.66 0.01
C GLU A 453 35.41 18.32 -1.37
N ILE A 454 34.31 18.16 -2.09
CA ILE A 454 34.09 18.77 -3.41
C ILE A 454 32.95 19.82 -3.39
N GLY A 455 32.19 19.89 -2.30
CA GLY A 455 31.30 21.01 -2.02
C GLY A 455 30.39 20.76 -0.83
N SER A 456 29.97 21.83 -0.17
CA SER A 456 29.08 21.82 0.98
C SER A 456 27.89 22.77 0.79
N TYR A 457 26.80 22.52 1.51
CA TYR A 457 25.57 23.31 1.50
C TYR A 457 25.01 23.47 2.90
N LEU A 458 24.70 24.70 3.30
CA LEU A 458 23.99 25.01 4.53
C LEU A 458 22.49 25.08 4.23
N CYS A 459 21.74 24.10 4.74
CA CYS A 459 20.30 24.01 4.57
C CYS A 459 19.55 25.00 5.47
N GLY A 460 18.42 25.49 4.96
CA GLY A 460 17.49 26.35 5.70
C GLY A 460 16.78 25.65 6.86
N ASP A 461 16.60 24.36 6.70
CA ASP A 461 15.75 23.51 7.53
C ASP A 461 16.59 22.42 8.21
N VAL A 462 15.95 21.58 9.04
CA VAL A 462 16.60 20.35 9.50
C VAL A 462 16.58 19.32 8.36
N ILE A 463 17.74 18.87 7.93
CA ILE A 463 17.91 17.75 7.00
C ILE A 463 17.52 16.47 7.74
N VAL A 464 16.56 15.75 7.18
CA VAL A 464 16.03 14.50 7.74
C VAL A 464 16.76 13.29 7.15
N ASP A 465 16.92 13.28 5.81
CA ASP A 465 17.57 12.19 5.08
C ASP A 465 18.19 12.68 3.76
N VAL A 466 19.11 11.88 3.19
CA VAL A 466 19.80 12.17 1.92
C VAL A 466 19.80 10.97 0.98
N ALA A 467 19.41 11.21 -0.27
CA ALA A 467 19.48 10.24 -1.35
C ALA A 467 20.35 10.74 -2.50
N ALA A 468 20.94 9.80 -3.24
CA ALA A 468 21.71 10.08 -4.44
C ALA A 468 21.11 9.34 -5.65
N LEU A 469 20.90 10.06 -6.75
CA LEU A 469 20.51 9.49 -8.03
C LEU A 469 21.69 9.57 -9.01
N CYS A 470 21.89 8.49 -9.75
CA CYS A 470 22.85 8.41 -10.86
C CYS A 470 22.10 8.02 -12.15
N PRO A 471 21.30 8.91 -12.78
CA PRO A 471 20.44 8.51 -13.87
C PRO A 471 21.21 7.95 -15.05
N ASN A 472 20.67 6.88 -15.64
CA ASN A 472 21.27 6.10 -16.73
C ASN A 472 22.71 5.60 -16.44
N ASN A 473 23.07 5.37 -15.17
CA ASN A 473 24.42 5.01 -14.73
C ASN A 473 25.52 5.99 -15.20
N THR A 474 25.16 7.26 -15.39
CA THR A 474 26.12 8.32 -15.75
C THR A 474 26.94 8.77 -14.54
N SER A 475 28.07 9.45 -14.77
CA SER A 475 28.86 10.10 -13.72
C SER A 475 28.19 11.36 -13.12
N ARG A 476 26.94 11.65 -13.48
CA ARG A 476 26.17 12.82 -13.04
C ARG A 476 25.38 12.46 -11.79
N LEU A 477 25.89 12.88 -10.64
CA LEU A 477 25.26 12.68 -9.33
C LEU A 477 24.26 13.81 -9.06
N ILE A 478 22.98 13.47 -8.87
CA ILE A 478 21.98 14.37 -8.29
C ILE A 478 21.81 13.96 -6.83
N THR A 479 21.90 14.94 -5.92
CA THR A 479 21.58 14.73 -4.51
C THR A 479 20.17 15.24 -4.23
N ILE A 480 19.41 14.53 -3.41
CA ILE A 480 18.14 15.01 -2.87
C ILE A 480 18.24 15.05 -1.34
N LEU A 481 17.91 16.19 -0.75
CA LEU A 481 17.81 16.39 0.69
C LEU A 481 16.34 16.47 1.11
N ALA A 482 15.89 15.54 1.95
CA ALA A 482 14.61 15.64 2.64
C ALA A 482 14.74 16.62 3.81
N CYS A 483 13.85 17.61 3.89
CA CYS A 483 13.94 18.72 4.85
C CYS A 483 12.66 18.83 5.68
N SER A 484 12.80 19.13 6.97
CA SER A 484 11.69 19.21 7.93
C SER A 484 10.63 20.26 7.57
N GLY A 485 11.01 21.34 6.86
CA GLY A 485 10.12 22.40 6.38
C GLY A 485 9.17 22.00 5.23
N ARG A 486 8.80 20.72 5.14
CA ARG A 486 7.98 20.13 4.07
C ARG A 486 8.52 20.42 2.65
N VAL A 487 9.83 20.20 2.44
CA VAL A 487 10.46 20.35 1.11
C VAL A 487 11.48 19.26 0.79
N LEU A 488 11.61 18.91 -0.50
CA LEU A 488 12.78 18.20 -1.05
C LEU A 488 13.66 19.21 -1.80
N ARG A 489 14.94 19.31 -1.43
CA ARG A 489 15.91 20.15 -2.16
C ARG A 489 16.72 19.26 -3.10
N ILE A 490 16.59 19.50 -4.40
CA ILE A 490 17.35 18.82 -5.47
C ILE A 490 18.62 19.61 -5.69
N LEU A 491 19.76 19.00 -5.39
CA LEU A 491 21.09 19.59 -5.49
C LEU A 491 21.90 18.95 -6.63
N GLU A 492 22.69 19.78 -7.30
CA GLU A 492 23.67 19.37 -8.29
C GLU A 492 24.96 20.19 -8.05
N HIS A 493 26.12 19.52 -7.90
CA HIS A 493 27.39 20.15 -7.50
C HIS A 493 27.26 20.99 -6.20
N SER A 494 26.60 20.44 -5.18
CA SER A 494 26.28 21.10 -3.89
C SER A 494 25.52 22.43 -3.99
N ARG A 495 24.85 22.71 -5.12
CA ARG A 495 23.98 23.87 -5.33
C ARG A 495 22.54 23.42 -5.55
N VAL A 496 21.58 24.11 -4.93
CA VAL A 496 20.15 23.84 -5.15
C VAL A 496 19.78 24.18 -6.58
N ARG A 497 19.39 23.16 -7.37
CA ARG A 497 18.82 23.30 -8.71
C ARG A 497 17.33 23.62 -8.64
N GLN A 498 16.63 22.96 -7.71
CA GLN A 498 15.17 23.05 -7.56
C GLN A 498 14.79 22.70 -6.13
N THR A 499 13.75 23.34 -5.60
CA THR A 499 13.10 22.92 -4.36
C THR A 499 11.69 22.46 -4.73
N LEU A 500 11.32 21.26 -4.28
CA LEU A 500 9.96 20.73 -4.39
C LEU A 500 9.26 20.91 -3.06
N GLU A 501 8.06 21.44 -3.10
CA GLU A 501 7.20 21.62 -1.93
C GLU A 501 6.36 20.35 -1.71
N LEU A 502 6.10 20.06 -0.44
CA LEU A 502 5.45 18.83 0.01
C LEU A 502 4.25 19.16 0.89
N ASP A 503 3.26 18.27 0.86
CA ASP A 503 2.03 18.43 1.64
C ASP A 503 2.24 18.01 3.12
N SER A 504 3.25 17.16 3.38
CA SER A 504 3.60 16.56 4.67
C SER A 504 5.12 16.58 4.91
N VAL A 505 5.58 16.32 6.15
CA VAL A 505 7.01 16.34 6.50
C VAL A 505 7.68 15.03 6.04
N PRO A 506 8.73 15.07 5.20
CA PRO A 506 9.40 13.86 4.72
C PRO A 506 10.24 13.23 5.84
N THR A 507 10.17 11.92 5.98
CA THR A 507 10.81 11.16 7.08
C THR A 507 11.94 10.24 6.62
N VAL A 508 11.86 9.71 5.40
CA VAL A 508 12.86 8.78 4.83
C VAL A 508 12.85 8.85 3.31
N LEU A 509 14.03 8.72 2.70
CA LEU A 509 14.21 8.63 1.25
C LEU A 509 14.75 7.24 0.87
N TYR A 510 14.20 6.67 -0.21
CA TYR A 510 14.67 5.41 -0.77
C TYR A 510 14.73 5.48 -2.31
N VAL A 511 15.77 4.90 -2.89
CA VAL A 511 16.00 4.83 -4.34
C VAL A 511 15.86 3.36 -4.76
N PRO A 512 14.81 2.98 -5.50
CA PRO A 512 14.64 1.62 -6.01
C PRO A 512 15.83 1.15 -6.85
N LYS A 513 16.16 -0.14 -6.75
CA LYS A 513 17.26 -0.74 -7.51
C LYS A 513 16.88 -0.80 -8.99
N GLY A 514 17.86 -0.64 -9.88
CA GLY A 514 17.66 -0.70 -11.33
C GLY A 514 17.02 0.54 -11.98
N ILE A 515 16.31 1.41 -11.24
CA ILE A 515 15.58 2.55 -11.83
C ILE A 515 16.11 3.90 -11.30
N GLY A 516 17.25 4.33 -11.83
CA GLY A 516 18.06 5.43 -11.29
C GLY A 516 17.48 6.86 -11.38
N ASN A 517 16.23 7.04 -11.83
CA ASN A 517 15.52 8.33 -11.86
C ASN A 517 14.25 8.37 -10.98
N ARG A 518 14.01 7.32 -10.18
CA ARG A 518 12.87 7.22 -9.25
C ARG A 518 13.33 7.42 -7.81
N LEU A 519 12.51 8.12 -7.03
CA LEU A 519 12.70 8.36 -5.61
C LEU A 519 11.40 8.07 -4.87
N LEU A 520 11.43 7.18 -3.89
CA LEU A 520 10.36 7.01 -2.92
C LEU A 520 10.63 7.89 -1.70
N CYS A 521 9.61 8.60 -1.25
CA CYS A 521 9.63 9.42 -0.04
C CYS A 521 8.52 8.95 0.90
N GLY A 522 8.89 8.61 2.13
CA GLY A 522 7.95 8.38 3.24
C GLY A 522 7.71 9.66 4.03
N PHE A 523 6.55 9.78 4.67
CA PHE A 523 6.11 11.00 5.34
C PHE A 523 5.64 10.80 6.78
N SER A 524 5.55 11.90 7.53
CA SER A 524 5.10 11.94 8.93
C SER A 524 3.62 11.59 9.11
N ASP A 525 2.81 11.78 8.09
CA ASP A 525 1.39 11.41 8.01
C ASP A 525 1.17 10.02 7.42
N GLY A 526 2.21 9.17 7.39
CA GLY A 526 2.15 7.79 6.92
C GLY A 526 2.01 7.61 5.40
N SER A 527 1.90 8.69 4.64
CA SER A 527 1.84 8.63 3.18
C SER A 527 3.19 8.21 2.57
N VAL A 528 3.14 7.67 1.34
CA VAL A 528 4.33 7.36 0.54
C VAL A 528 4.11 7.86 -0.89
N VAL A 529 5.04 8.68 -1.38
CA VAL A 529 4.99 9.30 -2.71
C VAL A 529 6.21 8.89 -3.53
N LEU A 530 5.96 8.51 -4.77
CA LEU A 530 6.95 8.25 -5.80
C LEU A 530 7.17 9.50 -6.65
N PHE A 531 8.41 9.96 -6.72
CA PHE A 531 8.85 11.08 -7.55
C PHE A 531 9.64 10.57 -8.76
N HIS A 532 9.22 10.97 -9.95
CA HIS A 532 9.91 10.71 -11.21
C HIS A 532 10.68 11.96 -11.64
N LEU A 533 11.99 11.91 -11.43
CA LEU A 533 12.88 13.05 -11.63
C LEU A 533 13.47 13.02 -13.04
N ASN A 534 12.78 13.66 -14.00
CA ASN A 534 13.31 13.83 -15.34
C ASN A 534 14.43 14.88 -15.34
N LEU A 535 15.69 14.44 -15.46
CA LEU A 535 16.84 15.37 -15.41
C LEU A 535 16.87 16.44 -16.52
N GLN A 536 16.21 16.19 -17.65
CA GLN A 536 16.22 17.09 -18.82
C GLN A 536 15.17 18.20 -18.73
N VAL A 537 14.14 18.02 -17.91
CA VAL A 537 13.04 18.98 -17.71
C VAL A 537 13.11 19.51 -16.27
N THR A 538 12.40 20.59 -15.96
CA THR A 538 12.18 21.06 -14.58
C THR A 538 10.96 20.42 -13.92
N GLU A 539 10.16 19.68 -14.70
CA GLU A 539 8.95 19.02 -14.24
C GLU A 539 9.28 17.69 -13.56
N VAL A 540 8.74 17.49 -12.37
CA VAL A 540 8.85 16.25 -11.60
C VAL A 540 7.45 15.68 -11.45
N LYS A 541 7.17 14.55 -12.11
CA LYS A 541 5.90 13.84 -11.89
C LYS A 541 5.93 13.24 -10.49
N ARG A 542 4.87 13.48 -9.71
CA ARG A 542 4.63 12.88 -8.40
C ARG A 542 3.44 11.93 -8.45
N GLU A 543 3.51 10.82 -7.73
CA GLU A 543 2.51 9.76 -7.73
C GLU A 543 2.35 9.22 -6.30
N VAL A 544 1.14 9.35 -5.73
CA VAL A 544 0.88 8.91 -4.35
C VAL A 544 0.62 7.41 -4.36
N LEU A 545 1.54 6.62 -3.80
CA LEU A 545 1.40 5.16 -3.74
C LEU A 545 0.62 4.72 -2.49
N VAL A 546 0.81 5.41 -1.38
CA VAL A 546 0.09 5.15 -0.12
C VAL A 546 -0.52 6.46 0.35
N SER A 547 -1.85 6.49 0.48
CA SER A 547 -2.64 7.63 0.92
C SER A 547 -3.38 7.31 2.23
N ASP A 548 -3.75 8.34 2.98
CA ASP A 548 -4.58 8.24 4.20
C ASP A 548 -5.94 7.54 3.93
N GLN A 549 -6.46 7.60 2.69
CA GLN A 549 -7.65 6.85 2.27
C GLN A 549 -7.34 5.35 2.13
N LEU A 550 -6.29 4.96 1.41
CA LEU A 550 -5.88 3.56 1.26
C LEU A 550 -5.55 2.91 2.62
N LEU A 551 -4.99 3.68 3.56
CA LEU A 551 -4.73 3.22 4.92
C LEU A 551 -6.01 2.95 5.74
N LYS A 552 -7.14 3.59 5.41
CA LYS A 552 -8.45 3.40 6.06
C LYS A 552 -9.32 2.34 5.37
N GLU A 553 -9.17 2.18 4.05
CA GLU A 553 -9.96 1.24 3.24
C GLU A 553 -9.43 -0.20 3.27
N GLY A 554 -8.21 -0.41 3.78
CA GLY A 554 -7.58 -1.72 3.94
C GLY A 554 -8.38 -2.72 4.80
N PRO A 555 -7.99 -4.01 4.79
CA PRO A 555 -8.71 -5.07 5.52
C PRO A 555 -8.88 -4.79 7.02
N ASP A 556 -7.92 -4.10 7.65
CA ASP A 556 -7.99 -3.62 9.03
C ASP A 556 -8.80 -2.30 9.15
N ARG A 557 -10.08 -2.32 8.71
CA ARG A 557 -10.99 -1.15 8.63
C ARG A 557 -11.27 -0.40 9.95
N ARG A 558 -10.64 -0.77 11.06
CA ARG A 558 -11.01 -0.34 12.41
C ARG A 558 -9.98 0.52 13.13
N GLU A 559 -8.73 0.60 12.67
CA GLU A 559 -7.66 1.18 13.50
C GLU A 559 -7.12 2.51 12.95
N GLY A 560 -7.35 3.57 13.73
CA GLY A 560 -7.08 4.95 13.33
C GLY A 560 -5.63 5.44 13.47
N SER A 561 -5.45 6.74 13.19
CA SER A 561 -4.19 7.49 13.24
C SER A 561 -3.10 6.97 12.31
N SER A 562 -2.96 7.63 11.14
CA SER A 562 -1.81 7.38 10.27
C SER A 562 -0.50 7.72 10.99
N SER A 563 0.39 6.73 11.10
CA SER A 563 1.66 6.85 11.82
C SER A 563 2.79 7.23 10.88
N ALA A 564 3.83 7.89 11.39
CA ALA A 564 4.97 8.30 10.57
C ALA A 564 5.70 7.10 9.95
N VAL A 565 5.99 7.16 8.64
CA VAL A 565 6.87 6.18 7.98
C VAL A 565 8.28 6.32 8.56
N THR A 566 8.89 5.21 8.98
CA THR A 566 10.25 5.21 9.56
C THR A 566 11.29 4.63 8.61
N CYS A 567 10.89 3.69 7.74
CA CYS A 567 11.79 3.04 6.79
C CYS A 567 11.02 2.47 5.59
N LEU A 568 11.70 2.45 4.44
CA LEU A 568 11.18 1.96 3.16
C LEU A 568 12.20 1.01 2.52
N THR A 569 11.72 -0.03 1.86
CA THR A 569 12.50 -0.80 0.89
C THR A 569 11.59 -1.33 -0.21
N THR A 570 12.17 -1.66 -1.35
CA THR A 570 11.51 -2.47 -2.39
C THR A 570 12.20 -3.84 -2.46
N TYR A 571 11.41 -4.89 -2.72
CA TYR A 571 11.94 -6.25 -2.90
C TYR A 571 10.90 -7.16 -3.58
N ASP A 572 11.34 -8.03 -4.48
CA ASP A 572 10.50 -9.06 -5.12
C ASP A 572 10.34 -10.26 -4.16
N LEU A 573 9.22 -10.30 -3.45
CA LEU A 573 8.88 -11.36 -2.50
C LEU A 573 8.34 -12.60 -3.21
N ALA A 574 7.66 -12.43 -4.35
CA ALA A 574 7.05 -13.52 -5.13
C ALA A 574 8.07 -14.30 -5.99
N GLY A 575 9.19 -13.66 -6.35
CA GLY A 575 10.13 -14.13 -7.36
C GLY A 575 9.59 -13.99 -8.79
N ASP A 576 8.63 -13.09 -9.04
CA ASP A 576 7.99 -12.87 -10.35
C ASP A 576 8.65 -11.75 -11.19
N GLY A 577 9.66 -11.09 -10.64
CA GLY A 577 10.38 -9.97 -11.25
C GLY A 577 9.81 -8.59 -10.93
N LYS A 578 8.73 -8.48 -10.15
CA LYS A 578 8.17 -7.21 -9.67
C LYS A 578 8.53 -7.01 -8.21
N GLU A 579 9.07 -5.84 -7.86
CA GLU A 579 9.33 -5.51 -6.47
C GLU A 579 8.04 -5.01 -5.79
N GLU A 580 7.72 -5.55 -4.62
CA GLU A 580 6.73 -4.96 -3.72
C GLU A 580 7.33 -3.83 -2.89
N LEU A 581 6.48 -2.86 -2.51
CA LEU A 581 6.81 -1.78 -1.60
C LEU A 581 6.60 -2.25 -0.16
N ILE A 582 7.67 -2.25 0.64
CA ILE A 582 7.65 -2.62 2.05
C ILE A 582 7.82 -1.37 2.90
N VAL A 583 6.85 -1.09 3.77
CA VAL A 583 6.77 0.14 4.59
C VAL A 583 6.76 -0.21 6.07
N GLY A 584 7.74 0.28 6.82
CA GLY A 584 7.75 0.24 8.28
C GLY A 584 7.27 1.56 8.89
N TYR A 585 6.44 1.47 9.92
CA TYR A 585 5.81 2.62 10.60
C TYR A 585 6.29 2.76 12.06
N ARG A 586 6.17 3.98 12.60
CA ARG A 586 6.50 4.31 14.01
C ARG A 586 5.55 3.66 15.04
N ASP A 587 4.35 3.24 14.66
CA ASP A 587 3.45 2.52 15.58
C ASP A 587 3.78 1.03 15.70
N GLY A 588 4.77 0.55 14.93
CA GLY A 588 5.17 -0.85 14.87
C GLY A 588 4.43 -1.67 13.83
N THR A 589 3.52 -1.05 13.06
CA THR A 589 2.90 -1.70 11.90
C THR A 589 3.92 -1.84 10.76
N LEU A 590 3.94 -3.00 10.10
CA LEU A 590 4.59 -3.23 8.81
C LEU A 590 3.50 -3.48 7.76
N ARG A 591 3.57 -2.80 6.61
CA ARG A 591 2.66 -3.02 5.49
C ARG A 591 3.45 -3.33 4.22
N VAL A 592 2.88 -4.20 3.38
CA VAL A 592 3.41 -4.51 2.04
C VAL A 592 2.36 -4.15 1.00
N PHE A 593 2.78 -3.48 -0.06
CA PHE A 593 1.93 -3.01 -1.15
C PHE A 593 2.49 -3.45 -2.50
N THR A 594 1.61 -3.68 -3.47
CA THR A 594 1.98 -3.91 -4.87
C THR A 594 2.51 -2.62 -5.51
N MET A 595 3.49 -2.71 -6.40
CA MET A 595 3.94 -1.58 -7.22
C MET A 595 3.55 -1.79 -8.69
N TYR A 596 3.30 -0.69 -9.40
CA TYR A 596 3.04 -0.71 -10.84
C TYR A 596 4.29 -1.18 -11.61
N SER A 597 4.08 -2.00 -12.65
CA SER A 597 5.10 -2.30 -13.66
C SER A 597 4.81 -1.48 -14.93
N ASP A 598 5.83 -0.79 -15.44
CA ASP A 598 5.74 0.05 -16.65
C ASP A 598 5.25 -0.70 -17.90
N GLU A 599 5.35 -2.03 -17.91
CA GLU A 599 4.87 -2.90 -19.00
C GLU A 599 3.34 -2.93 -19.11
N TYR A 600 2.62 -2.56 -18.03
CA TYR A 600 1.16 -2.61 -17.95
C TYR A 600 0.60 -1.19 -17.77
N GLN A 601 0.37 -0.49 -18.88
CA GLN A 601 -0.23 0.86 -18.94
C GLN A 601 -1.71 0.94 -18.52
N PHE A 602 -2.18 0.03 -17.66
CA PHE A 602 -3.46 0.15 -16.98
C PHE A 602 -3.16 0.46 -15.53
N GLU A 603 -3.66 1.59 -15.04
CA GLU A 603 -3.55 2.02 -13.64
C GLU A 603 -4.12 0.91 -12.74
N MET A 604 -3.25 0.22 -12.01
CA MET A 604 -3.57 -0.90 -11.11
C MET A 604 -3.34 -0.54 -9.64
N GLU A 605 -4.41 -0.38 -8.88
CA GLU A 605 -4.39 0.08 -7.49
C GLU A 605 -3.64 1.42 -7.34
N CYS A 606 -2.72 1.59 -6.39
CA CYS A 606 -1.96 0.63 -5.57
C CYS A 606 -2.80 -0.20 -4.56
N THR A 607 -2.34 -1.40 -4.14
CA THR A 607 -3.07 -2.26 -3.18
C THR A 607 -2.19 -2.84 -2.06
N GLN A 608 -2.69 -2.80 -0.82
CA GLN A 608 -2.08 -3.47 0.34
C GLN A 608 -2.31 -5.00 0.27
N ILE A 609 -1.25 -5.79 0.45
CA ILE A 609 -1.29 -7.27 0.42
C ILE A 609 -0.90 -7.95 1.74
N TYR A 610 -0.30 -7.20 2.68
CA TYR A 610 0.03 -7.65 4.05
C TYR A 610 0.05 -6.46 5.01
N SER A 611 -0.32 -6.72 6.27
CA SER A 611 -0.33 -5.81 7.42
C SER A 611 -0.14 -6.64 8.69
N GLU A 612 0.84 -6.29 9.53
CA GLU A 612 1.04 -6.90 10.86
C GLU A 612 1.69 -5.88 11.80
N SER A 613 1.34 -5.88 13.09
CA SER A 613 1.89 -4.97 14.11
C SER A 613 2.78 -5.69 15.12
N PHE A 614 3.92 -5.08 15.45
CA PHE A 614 4.95 -5.64 16.33
C PHE A 614 5.13 -4.89 17.65
N ASN A 615 4.25 -3.93 17.98
CA ASN A 615 4.17 -3.19 19.25
C ASN A 615 5.42 -2.37 19.65
N GLU A 616 6.36 -2.14 18.72
CA GLU A 616 7.56 -1.29 18.87
C GLU A 616 7.85 -0.62 17.53
N SER A 617 8.38 0.61 17.52
CA SER A 617 8.74 1.31 16.27
C SER A 617 9.65 0.43 15.42
N ILE A 618 9.32 0.26 14.14
CA ILE A 618 10.22 -0.39 13.19
C ILE A 618 11.32 0.61 12.85
N SER A 619 12.58 0.27 13.07
CA SER A 619 13.73 1.12 12.77
C SER A 619 14.28 0.85 11.36
N SER A 620 14.20 -0.38 10.87
CA SER A 620 14.72 -0.73 9.55
C SER A 620 14.03 -1.96 8.98
N VAL A 621 13.80 -1.95 7.66
CA VAL A 621 13.33 -3.09 6.87
C VAL A 621 14.29 -3.34 5.71
N GLN A 622 14.52 -4.61 5.37
CA GLN A 622 15.26 -5.05 4.17
C GLN A 622 14.64 -6.35 3.64
N GLY A 623 14.50 -6.49 2.33
CA GLY A 623 14.18 -7.78 1.72
C GLY A 623 15.43 -8.62 1.46
N GLY A 624 15.31 -9.95 1.60
CA GLY A 624 16.42 -10.87 1.34
C GLY A 624 16.06 -12.33 1.56
N CYS A 625 17.08 -13.14 1.81
CA CYS A 625 17.00 -14.56 2.18
C CYS A 625 18.03 -14.83 3.29
N VAL A 626 17.62 -14.93 4.57
CA VAL A 626 18.52 -14.99 5.73
C VAL A 626 18.34 -16.27 6.55
N GLY A 627 17.11 -16.65 6.88
CA GLY A 627 16.76 -17.86 7.63
C GLY A 627 16.92 -19.12 6.80
N ALA A 628 16.06 -19.31 5.80
CA ALA A 628 16.02 -20.51 4.97
C ALA A 628 16.37 -20.24 3.50
N THR A 629 17.26 -21.06 2.92
CA THR A 629 17.62 -20.99 1.49
C THR A 629 16.40 -21.21 0.61
N ASN A 630 16.30 -20.50 -0.51
CA ASN A 630 15.18 -20.45 -1.46
C ASN A 630 13.88 -19.75 -1.01
N TYR A 631 13.76 -19.37 0.27
CA TYR A 631 12.62 -18.60 0.78
C TYR A 631 12.99 -17.12 0.91
N THR A 632 12.12 -16.26 0.40
CA THR A 632 12.21 -14.81 0.51
C THR A 632 11.68 -14.34 1.86
N GLU A 633 12.29 -13.31 2.42
CA GLU A 633 12.04 -12.86 3.79
C GLU A 633 12.12 -11.33 3.86
N ILE A 634 11.24 -10.72 4.66
CA ILE A 634 11.41 -9.34 5.10
C ILE A 634 12.16 -9.37 6.43
N VAL A 635 13.41 -8.90 6.43
CA VAL A 635 14.22 -8.72 7.65
C VAL A 635 13.81 -7.39 8.29
N VAL A 636 13.29 -7.47 9.51
CA VAL A 636 12.77 -6.34 10.28
C VAL A 636 13.66 -6.12 11.49
N CYS A 637 13.94 -4.85 11.80
CA CYS A 637 14.54 -4.43 13.07
C CYS A 637 13.62 -3.44 13.79
N THR A 638 13.44 -3.62 15.09
CA THR A 638 12.72 -2.66 15.95
C THR A 638 13.67 -1.73 16.69
N TYR A 639 13.14 -0.62 17.21
CA TYR A 639 13.86 0.34 18.05
C TYR A 639 14.64 -0.34 19.19
N SER A 640 14.03 -1.33 19.86
CA SER A 640 14.64 -2.06 21.00
C SER A 640 15.85 -2.94 20.62
N GLY A 641 16.08 -3.16 19.32
CA GLY A 641 17.17 -4.01 18.81
C GLY A 641 16.74 -5.42 18.40
N ARG A 642 15.45 -5.76 18.44
CA ARG A 642 14.97 -7.08 17.99
C ARG A 642 15.08 -7.19 16.48
N ILE A 643 15.70 -8.27 16.00
CA ILE A 643 15.84 -8.58 14.57
C ILE A 643 15.16 -9.92 14.29
N PHE A 644 14.19 -9.90 13.38
CA PHE A 644 13.42 -11.07 12.97
C PHE A 644 13.13 -11.04 11.46
N GLY A 645 12.90 -12.21 10.88
CA GLY A 645 12.45 -12.37 9.50
C GLY A 645 10.95 -12.64 9.44
N LEU A 646 10.29 -12.10 8.43
CA LEU A 646 8.95 -12.47 8.01
C LEU A 646 9.10 -13.27 6.71
N THR A 647 9.15 -14.61 6.83
CA THR A 647 9.52 -15.53 5.73
C THR A 647 8.30 -16.04 4.97
N THR A 648 8.45 -16.24 3.67
CA THR A 648 7.48 -16.96 2.82
C THR A 648 7.44 -18.47 3.09
N GLN A 649 8.35 -19.00 3.92
CA GLN A 649 8.32 -20.38 4.35
C GLN A 649 7.10 -20.67 5.25
N CYS A 650 6.27 -21.64 4.85
CA CYS A 650 5.20 -22.16 5.70
C CYS A 650 5.76 -23.08 6.78
N ILE A 651 6.02 -22.54 7.97
CA ILE A 651 6.44 -23.33 9.14
C ILE A 651 5.19 -23.80 9.88
N SER A 652 4.91 -25.11 9.83
CA SER A 652 3.83 -25.71 10.60
C SER A 652 4.12 -25.62 12.10
N LYS A 653 3.32 -24.86 12.84
CA LYS A 653 3.35 -24.85 14.31
C LYS A 653 2.87 -26.19 14.83
N CYS A 654 3.78 -27.14 15.07
CA CYS A 654 3.51 -28.36 15.84
C CYS A 654 3.29 -28.00 17.32
N LEU A 655 2.10 -27.48 17.63
CA LEU A 655 1.56 -27.51 18.98
C LEU A 655 1.03 -28.91 19.21
N SER A 656 1.72 -29.67 20.05
CA SER A 656 1.32 -31.04 20.41
C SER A 656 0.19 -31.00 21.43
N ASP A 657 -1.06 -31.04 20.95
CA ASP A 657 -2.14 -31.59 21.78
C ASP A 657 -1.95 -33.11 21.86
N SER A 658 -1.68 -33.59 23.07
CA SER A 658 -1.56 -35.01 23.37
C SER A 658 -2.95 -35.67 23.37
N GLY A 659 -3.40 -36.10 22.19
CA GLY A 659 -4.66 -36.83 21.99
C GLY A 659 -4.50 -37.92 20.94
N HIS A 660 -4.88 -39.16 21.28
CA HIS A 660 -4.68 -40.33 20.43
C HIS A 660 -5.32 -40.22 19.04
N PHE A 661 -4.51 -40.20 17.98
CA PHE A 661 -4.74 -40.97 16.76
C PHE A 661 -3.39 -41.25 16.08
N ALA A 662 -2.87 -42.45 16.30
CA ALA A 662 -1.72 -42.95 15.56
C ALA A 662 -2.22 -43.75 14.37
N ASP A 663 -2.14 -43.20 13.16
CA ASP A 663 -2.04 -44.06 11.98
C ASP A 663 -1.17 -43.48 10.87
N ARG A 664 -0.34 -44.40 10.37
CA ARG A 664 0.64 -44.38 9.27
C ARG A 664 0.67 -43.16 8.33
N ALA A 665 1.57 -42.23 8.64
CA ALA A 665 2.32 -41.47 7.61
C ALA A 665 3.83 -41.58 7.91
N THR A 666 4.63 -41.90 6.90
CA THR A 666 6.09 -42.02 7.04
C THR A 666 6.72 -40.65 7.34
N PRO A 667 7.57 -40.53 8.38
CA PRO A 667 8.22 -39.26 8.67
C PRO A 667 9.31 -38.99 7.63
N ILE A 668 9.02 -38.10 6.69
CA ILE A 668 10.06 -37.44 5.90
C ILE A 668 10.93 -36.66 6.90
N ALA A 669 12.23 -36.90 6.88
CA ALA A 669 13.18 -36.31 7.81
C ALA A 669 13.34 -34.79 7.58
N ILE A 670 12.41 -34.01 8.14
CA ILE A 670 12.58 -32.58 8.35
C ILE A 670 13.78 -32.41 9.29
N GLY A 671 14.73 -31.54 8.91
CA GLY A 671 15.92 -31.27 9.71
C GLY A 671 15.55 -30.88 11.14
N GLN A 672 16.41 -31.25 12.10
CA GLN A 672 16.17 -31.08 13.53
C GLN A 672 15.85 -29.62 13.90
N ALA A 673 14.57 -29.26 13.88
CA ALA A 673 14.08 -28.09 14.60
C ALA A 673 14.48 -28.30 16.07
N THR A 674 15.25 -27.37 16.63
CA THR A 674 15.65 -27.42 18.04
C THR A 674 14.40 -27.53 18.89
N ASP A 675 14.26 -28.65 19.61
CA ASP A 675 13.08 -28.97 20.39
C ASP A 675 12.71 -27.75 21.27
N PRO A 676 11.51 -27.17 21.12
CA PRO A 676 11.13 -25.93 21.81
C PRO A 676 11.21 -26.09 23.33
N SER A 677 11.07 -27.30 23.87
CA SER A 677 11.27 -27.58 25.30
C SER A 677 12.71 -27.31 25.75
N THR A 678 13.71 -27.64 24.92
CA THR A 678 15.13 -27.41 25.23
C THR A 678 15.50 -25.93 25.17
N LYS A 679 14.93 -25.17 24.22
CA LYS A 679 15.09 -23.71 24.15
C LYS A 679 14.43 -23.03 25.36
N LEU A 680 13.23 -23.48 25.75
CA LEU A 680 12.52 -23.01 26.93
C LEU A 680 13.32 -23.29 28.22
N GLN A 681 13.91 -24.48 28.35
CA GLN A 681 14.70 -24.86 29.53
C GLN A 681 15.99 -24.02 29.66
N ARG A 682 16.68 -23.73 28.55
CA ARG A 682 17.84 -22.81 28.54
C ARG A 682 17.45 -21.41 29.03
N ILE A 683 16.37 -20.85 28.49
CA ILE A 683 15.87 -19.52 28.88
C ILE A 683 15.48 -19.48 30.36
N ARG A 684 14.86 -20.53 30.91
CA ARG A 684 14.55 -20.62 32.35
C ARG A 684 15.81 -20.59 33.21
N THR A 685 16.82 -21.37 32.84
CA THR A 685 18.10 -21.42 33.58
C THR A 685 18.81 -20.06 33.54
N GLU A 686 18.81 -19.38 32.38
CA GLU A 686 19.37 -18.03 32.22
C GLU A 686 18.62 -16.99 33.08
N ILE A 687 17.28 -17.08 33.17
CA ILE A 687 16.47 -16.24 34.06
C ILE A 687 16.85 -16.50 35.54
N ASP A 688 16.91 -17.77 35.97
CA ASP A 688 17.25 -18.12 37.36
C ASP A 688 18.64 -17.61 37.76
N GLU A 689 19.63 -17.68 36.86
CA GLU A 689 20.98 -17.14 37.07
C GLU A 689 21.00 -15.60 37.13
N LEU A 690 20.27 -14.93 36.23
CA LEU A 690 20.17 -13.47 36.21
C LEU A 690 19.42 -12.93 37.43
N GLU A 691 18.35 -13.59 37.89
CA GLU A 691 17.60 -13.20 39.09
C GLU A 691 18.46 -13.28 40.36
N GLN A 692 19.28 -14.33 40.50
CA GLN A 692 20.24 -14.45 41.59
C GLN A 692 21.31 -13.35 41.54
N MET A 693 21.86 -13.05 40.35
CA MET A 693 22.85 -11.98 40.17
C MET A 693 22.26 -10.60 40.49
N ILE A 694 21.05 -10.31 39.99
CA ILE A 694 20.33 -9.05 40.25
C ILE A 694 20.00 -8.90 41.73
N THR A 695 19.59 -9.98 42.42
CA THR A 695 19.30 -9.94 43.86
C THR A 695 20.55 -9.56 44.66
N LYS A 696 21.68 -10.21 44.38
CA LYS A 696 22.98 -9.92 45.02
C LYS A 696 23.46 -8.49 44.78
N GLU A 697 23.37 -7.98 43.55
CA GLU A 697 23.77 -6.59 43.27
C GLU A 697 22.77 -5.55 43.80
N ARG A 698 21.47 -5.90 43.95
CA ARG A 698 20.49 -5.06 44.67
C ARG A 698 20.80 -4.94 46.15
N GLU A 699 21.14 -6.04 46.82
CA GLU A 699 21.59 -6.02 48.22
C GLU A 699 22.85 -5.17 48.39
N ARG A 700 23.84 -5.37 47.50
CA ARG A 700 25.08 -4.58 47.46
C ARG A 700 24.79 -3.09 47.25
N TYR A 701 23.91 -2.74 46.31
CA TYR A 701 23.48 -1.37 46.07
C TYR A 701 22.84 -0.77 47.33
N GLN A 702 21.87 -1.47 47.94
CA GLN A 702 21.16 -1.03 49.14
C GLN A 702 22.11 -0.79 50.34
N LEU A 703 23.13 -1.65 50.51
CA LEU A 703 24.19 -1.47 51.50
C LEU A 703 25.05 -0.24 51.18
N SER A 704 25.38 -0.02 49.90
CA SER A 704 26.19 1.12 49.43
C SER A 704 25.49 2.48 49.43
N THR A 705 24.17 2.51 49.68
CA THR A 705 23.34 3.73 49.76
C THR A 705 22.82 4.03 51.17
N GLN A 706 23.32 3.34 52.21
CA GLN A 706 22.94 3.66 53.60
C GLN A 706 23.51 5.01 54.03
N ALA A 707 22.84 5.70 54.96
CA ALA A 707 23.08 7.11 55.33
C ALA A 707 24.48 7.46 55.89
N LEU A 708 25.34 6.46 56.12
CA LEU A 708 26.74 6.63 56.57
C LEU A 708 27.77 6.37 55.46
N SER A 709 27.32 6.05 54.24
CA SER A 709 28.18 5.83 53.08
C SER A 709 28.36 7.11 52.25
N THR A 710 29.51 7.26 51.60
CA THR A 710 29.80 8.35 50.66
C THR A 710 29.39 8.00 49.21
N GLY A 711 28.51 7.01 49.03
CA GLY A 711 28.10 6.51 47.72
C GLY A 711 27.15 7.47 47.00
N LEU A 712 27.42 7.75 45.73
CA LEU A 712 26.51 8.50 44.85
C LEU A 712 25.69 7.51 44.01
N SER A 713 24.36 7.59 44.09
CA SER A 713 23.44 6.83 43.24
C SER A 713 23.49 7.36 41.80
N ALA A 714 23.98 6.54 40.87
CA ALA A 714 23.89 6.82 39.44
C ALA A 714 22.48 6.55 38.91
N ILE A 715 21.95 7.45 38.09
CA ILE A 715 20.64 7.32 37.43
C ILE A 715 20.86 6.79 36.00
N PRO A 716 20.14 5.73 35.57
CA PRO A 716 20.24 5.23 34.20
C PRO A 716 19.59 6.20 33.20
N MET A 717 20.41 6.78 32.33
CA MET A 717 19.98 7.70 31.27
C MET A 717 19.48 6.92 30.05
N LEU A 718 18.22 6.47 30.10
CA LEU A 718 17.54 5.88 28.95
C LEU A 718 17.25 6.95 27.88
N PRO A 719 17.43 6.68 26.57
CA PRO A 719 16.96 7.58 25.53
C PRO A 719 15.45 7.43 25.32
N VAL A 720 14.75 8.57 25.27
CA VAL A 720 13.35 8.67 24.85
C VAL A 720 13.31 9.01 23.36
N ASN A 721 12.60 8.19 22.59
CA ASN A 721 12.19 8.46 21.22
C ASN A 721 10.79 9.10 21.25
N ASP A 722 10.74 10.41 21.22
CA ASP A 722 9.52 11.23 21.31
C ASP A 722 9.20 11.96 20.00
N ALA A 723 7.91 12.15 19.75
CA ALA A 723 7.40 12.99 18.67
C ALA A 723 6.10 13.68 19.09
N PHE A 724 6.02 15.00 18.85
CA PHE A 724 4.84 15.82 19.11
C PHE A 724 4.43 16.51 17.80
N VAL A 725 3.46 15.94 17.10
CA VAL A 725 3.13 16.31 15.70
C VAL A 725 1.66 16.71 15.60
N LEU A 726 1.38 17.81 14.90
CA LEU A 726 0.02 18.23 14.55
C LEU A 726 -0.50 17.37 13.39
N SER A 727 -1.61 16.66 13.61
CA SER A 727 -2.30 15.90 12.58
C SER A 727 -3.22 16.83 11.77
N ASN A 728 -3.07 16.81 10.45
CA ASN A 728 -3.84 17.65 9.54
C ASN A 728 -5.31 17.18 9.36
N SER A 729 -5.63 15.92 9.68
CA SER A 729 -6.95 15.32 9.36
C SER A 729 -8.02 15.58 10.42
N ASP A 730 -7.62 15.64 11.70
CA ASP A 730 -8.50 15.81 12.87
C ASP A 730 -8.16 17.07 13.71
N ALA A 731 -7.07 17.77 13.36
CA ALA A 731 -6.55 18.92 14.06
C ALA A 731 -6.30 18.65 15.56
N THR A 732 -5.64 17.53 15.85
CA THR A 732 -5.11 17.16 17.18
C THR A 732 -3.60 16.99 17.12
N TYR A 733 -2.93 17.07 18.26
CA TYR A 733 -1.52 16.72 18.40
C TYR A 733 -1.40 15.25 18.82
N LEU A 734 -0.63 14.47 18.07
CA LEU A 734 -0.20 13.15 18.50
C LEU A 734 1.14 13.28 19.23
N LEU A 735 1.14 12.94 20.52
CA LEU A 735 2.34 12.75 21.32
C LEU A 735 2.67 11.25 21.40
N SER A 736 3.65 10.81 20.61
CA SER A 736 4.25 9.47 20.74
C SER A 736 5.44 9.54 21.69
N LEU A 737 5.52 8.59 22.63
CA LEU A 737 6.64 8.40 23.54
C LEU A 737 7.08 6.94 23.48
N GLU A 738 8.37 6.68 23.27
CA GLU A 738 8.94 5.33 23.28
C GLU A 738 10.30 5.29 24.01
N ILE A 739 10.52 4.24 24.79
CA ILE A 739 11.75 4.00 25.56
C ILE A 739 12.18 2.53 25.45
N PRO A 740 13.48 2.19 25.65
CA PRO A 740 14.00 0.80 25.56
C PRO A 740 13.33 -0.22 26.48
N THR A 741 12.74 0.25 27.58
CA THR A 741 12.20 -0.57 28.67
C THR A 741 10.72 -0.28 28.85
N PRO A 742 9.89 -1.21 29.36
CA PRO A 742 8.47 -0.95 29.53
C PRO A 742 8.19 0.31 30.34
N ILE A 743 7.24 1.11 29.90
CA ILE A 743 6.73 2.27 30.64
C ILE A 743 5.88 1.76 31.80
N GLU A 744 6.05 2.32 33.00
CA GLU A 744 5.18 2.03 34.14
C GLU A 744 4.09 3.11 34.26
N HIS A 745 4.50 4.38 34.29
CA HIS A 745 3.60 5.53 34.35
C HIS A 745 4.12 6.68 33.49
N VAL A 746 3.19 7.46 32.92
CA VAL A 746 3.44 8.79 32.34
C VAL A 746 2.56 9.80 33.05
N LEU A 747 3.17 10.80 33.70
CA LEU A 747 2.44 11.93 34.27
C LEU A 747 2.50 13.12 33.32
N LEU A 748 1.36 13.75 33.09
CA LEU A 748 1.21 14.97 32.31
C LEU A 748 0.88 16.12 33.27
N GLN A 749 1.65 17.20 33.19
CA GLN A 749 1.33 18.48 33.79
C GLN A 749 1.28 19.54 32.69
N CYS A 750 0.25 20.36 32.66
CA CYS A 750 0.16 21.48 31.71
C CYS A 750 -0.28 22.75 32.43
N ASP A 751 0.34 23.88 32.10
CA ASP A 751 -0.06 25.21 32.56
C ASP A 751 -1.28 25.76 31.79
N THR A 752 -1.60 25.16 30.64
CA THR A 752 -2.60 25.60 29.66
C THR A 752 -3.69 24.53 29.50
N PRO A 753 -4.99 24.88 29.40
CA PRO A 753 -6.04 23.89 29.24
C PRO A 753 -5.93 23.19 27.88
N ILE A 754 -5.90 21.85 27.94
CA ILE A 754 -5.90 20.95 26.80
C ILE A 754 -6.87 19.80 27.09
N SER A 755 -7.47 19.23 26.06
CA SER A 755 -8.29 18.02 26.20
C SER A 755 -7.45 16.82 25.76
N LEU A 756 -7.35 15.81 26.63
CA LEU A 756 -6.81 14.51 26.26
C LEU A 756 -7.94 13.70 25.60
N LEU A 757 -7.62 12.99 24.52
CA LEU A 757 -8.56 12.13 23.81
C LEU A 757 -8.10 10.67 23.97
N ASP A 758 -9.07 9.76 24.08
CA ASP A 758 -8.79 8.33 24.15
C ASP A 758 -8.21 7.81 22.83
N VAL A 759 -7.23 6.92 22.95
CA VAL A 759 -6.56 6.25 21.83
C VAL A 759 -6.84 4.77 21.97
N GLU A 760 -7.56 4.17 21.02
CA GLU A 760 -8.08 2.80 21.14
C GLU A 760 -6.98 1.73 21.33
N LYS A 761 -5.78 1.95 20.75
CA LYS A 761 -4.60 1.10 20.94
C LYS A 761 -3.93 1.23 22.32
N ASN A 762 -4.31 2.23 23.13
CA ASN A 762 -3.64 2.55 24.38
C ASN A 762 -4.27 1.79 25.57
N CYS A 763 -3.58 0.77 26.07
CA CYS A 763 -4.01 -0.03 27.22
C CYS A 763 -3.66 0.60 28.59
N ALA A 764 -3.25 1.87 28.64
CA ALA A 764 -2.99 2.57 29.89
C ALA A 764 -4.27 3.10 30.52
N VAL A 765 -4.39 2.98 31.84
CA VAL A 765 -5.50 3.57 32.60
C VAL A 765 -5.17 5.03 32.87
N VAL A 766 -6.01 5.94 32.37
CA VAL A 766 -5.91 7.38 32.64
C VAL A 766 -6.61 7.74 33.94
N SER A 767 -6.02 8.69 34.68
CA SER A 767 -6.61 9.30 35.87
C SER A 767 -6.32 10.80 35.87
N PHE A 768 -7.34 11.61 36.13
CA PHE A 768 -7.23 13.06 36.21
C PHE A 768 -7.16 13.49 37.67
N SER A 769 -6.22 14.37 38.01
CA SER A 769 -6.10 14.96 39.35
C SER A 769 -6.65 16.37 39.35
N GLU A 770 -7.35 16.76 40.42
CA GLU A 770 -7.81 18.14 40.59
C GLU A 770 -6.61 19.10 40.63
N CYS A 771 -6.70 20.18 39.86
CA CYS A 771 -5.65 21.19 39.79
C CYS A 771 -5.90 22.26 40.87
N ASP A 772 -4.94 22.45 41.77
CA ASP A 772 -4.98 23.58 42.71
C ASP A 772 -4.87 24.90 41.95
N LYS A 773 -5.80 25.82 42.22
CA LYS A 773 -5.91 27.15 41.60
C LYS A 773 -4.66 28.02 41.83
N LEU A 774 -3.89 27.77 42.88
CA LEU A 774 -2.63 28.49 43.16
C LEU A 774 -1.41 27.89 42.46
N SER A 775 -1.50 26.64 41.99
CA SER A 775 -0.36 25.93 41.39
C SER A 775 0.01 26.38 39.97
N GLY A 776 -0.89 27.10 39.28
CA GLY A 776 -0.75 27.46 37.86
C GLY A 776 -0.96 26.30 36.89
N ASN A 777 -1.35 25.11 37.37
CA ASN A 777 -1.69 23.97 36.52
C ASN A 777 -3.13 24.10 36.00
N SER A 778 -3.29 23.87 34.70
CA SER A 778 -4.60 23.71 34.04
C SER A 778 -4.93 22.23 33.78
N LEU A 779 -3.94 21.34 33.80
CA LEU A 779 -4.12 19.89 33.70
C LEU A 779 -3.09 19.14 34.57
N LEU A 780 -3.56 18.12 35.28
CA LEU A 780 -2.76 17.05 35.88
C LEU A 780 -3.41 15.71 35.51
N ALA A 781 -2.69 14.85 34.79
CA ALA A 781 -3.16 13.52 34.41
C ALA A 781 -2.06 12.46 34.60
N SER A 782 -2.45 11.23 34.90
CA SER A 782 -1.56 10.09 35.06
C SER A 782 -2.06 8.91 34.23
N TYR A 783 -1.22 8.44 33.30
CA TYR A 783 -1.41 7.22 32.53
C TYR A 783 -0.59 6.10 33.15
N ARG A 784 -1.26 5.05 33.62
CA ARG A 784 -0.62 3.84 34.14
C ARG A 784 -0.72 2.70 33.13
N CYS A 785 0.42 2.29 32.57
CA CYS A 785 0.49 1.18 31.63
C CYS A 785 0.22 -0.15 32.37
N GLN A 786 -0.83 -0.88 31.95
CA GLN A 786 -1.15 -2.19 32.53
C GLN A 786 -0.36 -3.34 31.88
N LEU A 787 0.04 -3.15 30.62
CA LEU A 787 0.86 -4.08 29.85
C LEU A 787 2.29 -3.56 29.76
N ASN A 788 3.26 -4.48 29.68
CA ASN A 788 4.67 -4.18 29.45
C ASN A 788 4.87 -3.57 28.04
N THR A 789 4.63 -2.27 27.94
CA THR A 789 4.58 -1.50 26.69
C THR A 789 5.74 -0.52 26.66
N ASN A 790 6.59 -0.62 25.64
CA ASN A 790 7.74 0.26 25.45
C ASN A 790 7.35 1.63 24.88
N ARG A 791 6.11 1.74 24.37
CA ARG A 791 5.58 2.89 23.62
C ARG A 791 4.17 3.24 24.10
N ILE A 792 3.85 4.53 24.14
CA ILE A 792 2.50 5.05 24.40
C ILE A 792 2.21 6.23 23.46
N ASP A 793 0.99 6.28 22.94
CA ASP A 793 0.46 7.37 22.14
C ASP A 793 -0.63 8.13 22.93
N LEU A 794 -0.56 9.46 22.88
CA LEU A 794 -1.46 10.36 23.58
C LEU A 794 -1.97 11.40 22.58
N MET A 795 -3.29 11.43 22.34
CA MET A 795 -3.92 12.45 21.49
C MET A 795 -4.33 13.66 22.32
N ILE A 796 -3.86 14.84 21.91
CA ILE A 796 -3.96 16.08 22.66
C ILE A 796 -4.63 17.16 21.80
N ARG A 797 -5.76 17.69 22.27
CA ARG A 797 -6.45 18.81 21.64
C ARG A 797 -6.10 20.12 22.33
N THR A 798 -5.53 21.05 21.56
CA THR A 798 -5.20 22.40 22.00
C THR A 798 -6.31 23.39 21.63
N ILE A 799 -6.37 24.51 22.35
CA ILE A 799 -7.26 25.64 22.05
C ILE A 799 -6.42 26.77 21.45
N GLU A 800 -6.82 27.29 20.29
CA GLU A 800 -6.14 28.39 19.61
C GLU A 800 -6.08 29.62 20.53
N GLY A 801 -4.96 30.35 20.53
CA GLY A 801 -4.74 31.50 21.40
C GLY A 801 -4.26 31.17 22.82
N GLN A 802 -4.36 29.92 23.26
CA GLN A 802 -3.91 29.48 24.59
C GLN A 802 -2.56 28.77 24.49
N ASN A 803 -1.52 29.38 25.08
CA ASN A 803 -0.14 28.98 24.89
C ASN A 803 0.61 28.72 26.21
N GLY A 804 1.48 27.71 26.21
CA GLY A 804 2.25 27.34 27.40
C GLY A 804 3.03 26.03 27.24
N THR A 805 3.23 25.32 28.34
CA THR A 805 4.17 24.19 28.45
C THR A 805 3.49 22.92 28.95
N LEU A 806 3.53 21.87 28.14
CA LEU A 806 3.20 20.50 28.53
C LEU A 806 4.48 19.83 29.05
N GLN A 807 4.49 19.48 30.33
CA GLN A 807 5.52 18.68 30.98
C GLN A 807 5.09 17.23 31.06
N VAL A 808 6.00 16.33 30.69
CA VAL A 808 5.74 14.89 30.55
C VAL A 808 6.81 14.13 31.31
N TYR A 809 6.39 13.43 32.36
CA TYR A 809 7.24 12.71 33.30
C TYR A 809 7.12 11.21 33.01
N ILE A 810 8.17 10.62 32.46
CA ILE A 810 8.19 9.24 31.97
C ILE A 810 8.94 8.38 32.98
N THR A 811 8.25 7.39 33.56
CA THR A 811 8.82 6.47 34.57
C THR A 811 8.93 5.06 33.98
N PRO A 812 10.14 4.57 33.66
CA PRO A 812 10.36 3.20 33.20
C PRO A 812 10.15 2.16 34.30
N ASN A 813 9.79 0.95 33.91
CA ASN A 813 9.76 -0.22 34.77
C ASN A 813 11.17 -0.80 34.99
N LEU A 814 12.05 -0.01 35.60
CA LEU A 814 13.45 -0.35 35.86
C LEU A 814 13.83 -0.04 37.32
N GLN A 815 14.89 -0.69 37.82
CA GLN A 815 15.45 -0.48 39.16
C GLN A 815 16.92 -0.04 39.05
N PRO A 816 17.37 1.05 39.71
CA PRO A 816 16.57 1.97 40.52
C PRO A 816 15.53 2.72 39.69
N LYS A 817 14.37 2.99 40.30
CA LYS A 817 13.33 3.81 39.68
C LYS A 817 13.89 5.20 39.42
N CYS A 818 13.66 5.69 38.21
CA CYS A 818 13.98 7.04 37.78
C CYS A 818 12.78 7.64 37.06
N CYS A 819 12.80 8.95 36.84
CA CYS A 819 11.78 9.63 36.06
C CYS A 819 12.47 10.65 35.15
N GLN A 820 12.08 10.68 33.89
CA GLN A 820 12.63 11.62 32.90
C GLN A 820 11.58 12.64 32.49
N LEU A 821 11.97 13.92 32.52
CA LEU A 821 11.10 15.04 32.17
C LEU A 821 11.36 15.51 30.74
N LYS A 822 10.33 15.43 29.90
CA LYS A 822 10.23 16.08 28.59
C LYS A 822 9.33 17.31 28.67
N ARG A 823 9.62 18.34 27.86
CA ARG A 823 8.84 19.59 27.80
C ARG A 823 8.48 19.91 26.36
N TYR A 824 7.20 20.03 26.08
CA TYR A 824 6.65 20.40 24.78
C TYR A 824 5.95 21.76 24.90
N HIS A 825 6.09 22.60 23.88
CA HIS A 825 5.56 23.97 23.89
C HIS A 825 4.30 24.04 23.03
N ILE A 826 3.17 24.39 23.64
CA ILE A 826 1.92 24.69 22.95
C ILE A 826 2.02 26.12 22.44
N LYS A 827 2.02 26.29 21.11
CA LYS A 827 2.17 27.58 20.44
C LYS A 827 0.84 28.37 20.47
N PRO A 828 0.86 29.71 20.51
CA PRO A 828 -0.34 30.55 20.40
C PRO A 828 -1.24 30.23 19.22
N LEU A 829 -0.67 29.98 18.04
CA LEU A 829 -1.40 29.56 16.85
C LEU A 829 -1.16 28.06 16.60
N SER A 830 -1.53 27.22 17.58
CA SER A 830 -1.19 25.80 17.57
C SER A 830 -1.87 24.99 16.46
N LEU A 831 -2.92 25.51 15.80
CA LEU A 831 -3.63 24.81 14.73
C LEU A 831 -3.26 25.33 13.32
N HIS A 832 -2.22 26.16 13.19
CA HIS A 832 -1.72 26.63 11.90
C HIS A 832 -0.56 25.75 11.39
N ALA A 833 -0.67 25.28 10.15
CA ALA A 833 0.36 24.55 9.42
C ALA A 833 0.90 25.37 8.24
N ILE A 834 2.16 25.17 7.84
CA ILE A 834 2.74 25.82 6.65
C ILE A 834 1.99 25.36 5.39
N MET A 835 1.64 26.31 4.53
CA MET A 835 1.03 26.08 3.23
C MET A 835 1.85 26.78 2.15
N HIS A 836 2.54 26.01 1.30
CA HIS A 836 3.35 26.59 0.23
C HIS A 836 2.50 26.96 -1.01
N ASN A 837 1.63 26.05 -1.47
CA ASN A 837 0.80 26.22 -2.67
C ASN A 837 -0.61 26.78 -2.37
N ALA A 838 -0.69 28.04 -1.93
CA ALA A 838 -1.97 28.75 -1.82
C ALA A 838 -2.46 29.22 -3.20
N THR A 839 -3.69 28.89 -3.59
CA THR A 839 -4.26 29.30 -4.90
C THR A 839 -4.58 30.80 -4.93
N ASP A 840 -4.66 31.38 -6.13
CA ASP A 840 -5.11 32.77 -6.31
C ASP A 840 -6.50 33.02 -5.72
N THR A 841 -7.41 32.03 -5.83
CA THR A 841 -8.75 32.08 -5.22
C THR A 841 -8.72 32.11 -3.70
N MET A 842 -7.73 31.46 -3.08
CA MET A 842 -7.50 31.49 -1.64
C MET A 842 -6.88 32.82 -1.19
N LEU A 843 -5.91 33.35 -1.95
CA LEU A 843 -5.26 34.63 -1.66
C LEU A 843 -6.15 35.85 -1.94
N ALA A 844 -7.16 35.71 -2.81
CA ALA A 844 -8.16 36.73 -3.11
C ALA A 844 -9.29 36.86 -2.08
N ARG A 845 -9.33 36.01 -1.04
CA ARG A 845 -10.29 36.12 0.06
C ARG A 845 -10.16 37.48 0.77
N PRO A 846 -11.24 38.01 1.38
CA PRO A 846 -11.14 39.21 2.21
C PRO A 846 -10.20 38.94 3.40
N MET A 847 -9.34 39.92 3.73
CA MET A 847 -8.29 39.77 4.74
C MET A 847 -8.29 40.94 5.72
N ASN A 848 -8.27 40.63 7.01
CA ASN A 848 -7.86 41.54 8.08
C ASN A 848 -6.34 41.72 8.02
N THR A 849 -5.83 42.89 8.37
CA THR A 849 -4.39 43.21 8.30
C THR A 849 -3.87 43.84 9.59
N LEU A 850 -2.79 43.30 10.14
CA LEU A 850 -2.01 43.84 11.24
C LEU A 850 -0.64 44.25 10.69
N THR A 851 -0.28 45.52 10.82
CA THR A 851 1.06 46.02 10.46
C THR A 851 1.77 46.56 11.70
N LEU A 852 3.00 46.09 11.89
CA LEU A 852 3.91 46.48 12.96
C LEU A 852 5.09 47.25 12.35
N LYS A 853 5.42 48.40 12.94
CA LYS A 853 6.63 49.17 12.64
C LYS A 853 7.38 49.46 13.92
N GLY A 854 8.72 49.46 13.87
CA GLY A 854 9.52 49.71 15.07
C GLY A 854 11.00 49.37 14.91
N PRO A 855 11.82 49.58 15.96
CA PRO A 855 13.25 49.33 15.93
C PRO A 855 13.56 47.85 16.22
N PHE A 856 13.02 46.95 15.40
CA PHE A 856 13.29 45.51 15.47
C PHE A 856 14.08 45.02 14.24
N SER A 857 14.91 44.01 14.48
CA SER A 857 15.57 43.23 13.44
C SER A 857 14.63 42.17 12.85
N GLN A 858 14.93 41.70 11.64
CA GLN A 858 14.20 40.61 11.02
C GLN A 858 14.27 39.30 11.83
N ALA A 859 15.43 39.03 12.45
CA ALA A 859 15.64 37.87 13.31
C ALA A 859 14.76 37.90 14.56
N GLU A 860 14.44 39.08 15.10
CA GLU A 860 13.50 39.20 16.22
C GLU A 860 12.06 38.89 15.82
N VAL A 861 11.61 39.37 14.66
CA VAL A 861 10.28 39.01 14.13
C VAL A 861 10.21 37.52 13.84
N HIS A 862 11.22 36.96 13.18
CA HIS A 862 11.30 35.53 12.93
C HIS A 862 11.25 34.71 14.23
N ASN A 863 11.99 35.11 15.27
CA ASN A 863 11.90 34.48 16.58
C ASN A 863 10.50 34.63 17.22
N TRP A 864 9.79 35.75 17.03
CA TRP A 864 8.38 35.82 17.42
C TRP A 864 7.53 34.81 16.63
N MET A 865 7.75 34.69 15.31
CA MET A 865 7.04 33.74 14.45
C MET A 865 7.26 32.28 14.89
N VAL A 866 8.51 31.85 15.05
CA VAL A 866 8.90 30.51 15.57
C VAL A 866 8.29 30.22 16.94
N ASN A 867 8.06 31.24 17.77
CA ASN A 867 7.39 31.08 19.08
C ASN A 867 5.87 31.19 19.02
N SER A 868 5.30 31.69 17.91
CA SER A 868 3.85 31.83 17.70
C SER A 868 3.20 30.68 16.91
N ILE A 869 3.91 30.05 15.96
CA ILE A 869 3.37 29.04 15.02
C ILE A 869 4.25 27.76 15.07
N PRO A 870 3.66 26.55 14.95
CA PRO A 870 4.40 25.30 14.72
C PRO A 870 5.23 25.27 13.41
N GLU A 871 6.15 24.29 13.32
CA GLU A 871 6.85 23.88 12.08
C GLU A 871 7.66 24.96 11.32
N LEU A 872 7.77 26.18 11.84
CA LEU A 872 8.58 27.24 11.25
C LEU A 872 10.09 26.94 11.41
N PRO A 873 10.93 27.12 10.37
CA PRO A 873 12.37 26.92 10.48
C PRO A 873 12.97 27.83 11.57
N GLU A 874 13.94 27.35 12.35
CA GLU A 874 14.51 28.12 13.47
C GLU A 874 15.45 29.26 13.03
N LYS A 875 15.95 29.21 11.79
CA LYS A 875 16.98 30.09 11.26
C LYS A 875 16.51 30.79 9.99
N LEU A 876 16.92 32.04 9.85
CA LEU A 876 16.80 32.83 8.62
C LEU A 876 18.02 32.62 7.74
N HIS A 877 17.79 32.47 6.43
CA HIS A 877 18.83 32.26 5.43
C HIS A 877 18.79 33.27 4.28
N ASP A 878 17.67 34.00 4.13
CA ASP A 878 17.56 35.12 3.20
C ASP A 878 17.69 36.45 3.97
N SER A 879 18.29 37.44 3.30
CA SER A 879 18.41 38.83 3.75
C SER A 879 17.31 39.76 3.22
N GLY A 880 16.49 39.27 2.26
CA GLY A 880 15.30 39.95 1.76
C GLY A 880 14.10 39.90 2.71
N LYS A 881 12.96 40.49 2.32
CA LYS A 881 11.70 40.33 3.08
C LYS A 881 11.25 38.87 2.99
N VAL A 882 10.97 38.25 4.13
CA VAL A 882 10.48 36.87 4.22
C VAL A 882 8.97 36.86 4.11
N ARG A 883 8.44 35.90 3.36
CA ARG A 883 7.02 35.62 3.23
C ARG A 883 6.72 34.15 3.54
N HIS A 884 5.75 33.90 4.41
CA HIS A 884 5.19 32.57 4.65
C HIS A 884 3.68 32.63 4.62
N THR A 885 3.05 31.57 4.12
CA THR A 885 1.59 31.37 4.19
C THR A 885 1.32 30.15 5.07
N PHE A 886 0.30 30.25 5.91
CA PHE A 886 -0.16 29.19 6.79
C PHE A 886 -1.66 28.98 6.60
N GLN A 887 -2.11 27.76 6.82
CA GLN A 887 -3.52 27.41 6.86
C GLN A 887 -3.88 26.88 8.24
N HIS A 888 -5.00 27.36 8.80
CA HIS A 888 -5.58 26.82 10.01
C HIS A 888 -6.21 25.45 9.69
N VAL A 889 -5.64 24.38 10.22
CA VAL A 889 -5.98 22.99 9.89
C VAL A 889 -7.49 22.69 10.05
N PHE A 890 -8.10 23.11 11.16
CA PHE A 890 -9.50 22.78 11.45
C PHE A 890 -10.55 23.52 10.60
N ILE A 891 -10.37 24.82 10.28
CA ILE A 891 -11.38 25.65 9.60
C ILE A 891 -10.96 26.14 8.19
N GLY A 892 -9.71 25.93 7.78
CA GLY A 892 -9.24 26.27 6.43
C GLY A 892 -9.02 27.77 6.16
N THR A 893 -9.03 28.61 7.19
CA THR A 893 -8.63 30.02 7.14
C THR A 893 -7.12 30.15 6.94
N LEU A 894 -6.68 31.31 6.46
CA LEU A 894 -5.31 31.58 6.03
C LEU A 894 -4.65 32.65 6.88
N LEU A 895 -3.34 32.56 6.98
CA LEU A 895 -2.48 33.58 7.56
C LEU A 895 -1.27 33.80 6.64
N VAL A 896 -1.16 34.98 6.05
CA VAL A 896 0.00 35.41 5.26
C VAL A 896 0.85 36.33 6.12
N CYS A 897 2.11 35.96 6.34
CA CYS A 897 3.09 36.70 7.13
C CYS A 897 4.18 37.23 6.21
N GLU A 898 4.35 38.55 6.13
CA GLU A 898 5.41 39.22 5.36
C GLU A 898 6.22 40.11 6.30
N TYR A 899 7.52 39.86 6.49
CA TYR A 899 8.34 40.61 7.44
C TYR A 899 9.79 40.81 7.02
N GLY A 900 10.36 41.94 7.46
CA GLY A 900 11.75 42.30 7.24
C GLY A 900 12.30 43.08 8.42
N LYS A 901 13.36 43.87 8.17
CA LYS A 901 13.87 44.82 9.15
C LYS A 901 12.87 45.97 9.36
N ALA A 902 12.56 46.27 10.62
CA ALA A 902 11.71 47.37 11.08
C ALA A 902 10.23 47.42 10.60
N GLU A 903 9.79 46.51 9.74
CA GLU A 903 8.41 46.41 9.25
C GLU A 903 7.97 44.94 9.14
N ALA A 904 6.75 44.65 9.61
CA ALA A 904 6.10 43.35 9.48
C ALA A 904 4.59 43.52 9.25
N THR A 905 4.01 42.70 8.38
CA THR A 905 2.60 42.73 8.00
C THR A 905 2.04 41.30 8.04
N PHE A 906 0.94 41.13 8.77
CA PHE A 906 0.23 39.87 8.95
C PHE A 906 -1.19 40.04 8.41
N ARG A 907 -1.62 39.15 7.52
CA ARG A 907 -2.93 39.21 6.85
C ARG A 907 -3.67 37.90 7.05
N SER A 908 -4.93 37.94 7.47
CA SER A 908 -5.73 36.72 7.68
C SER A 908 -7.21 36.96 7.41
N ASP A 909 -7.87 35.97 6.81
CA ASP A 909 -9.34 35.92 6.66
C ASP A 909 -10.05 35.57 7.99
N ASN A 910 -9.30 35.33 9.07
CA ASN A 910 -9.79 35.20 10.45
C ASN A 910 -9.32 36.40 11.32
N ILE A 911 -10.26 37.05 12.03
CA ILE A 911 -9.94 38.16 12.94
C ILE A 911 -9.30 37.68 14.26
N SER A 912 -9.63 36.48 14.74
CA SER A 912 -9.04 35.93 15.97
C SER A 912 -7.56 35.63 15.81
N THR A 913 -7.13 35.08 14.66
CA THR A 913 -5.70 34.91 14.33
C THR A 913 -4.92 36.23 14.46
N ILE A 914 -5.50 37.34 13.99
CA ILE A 914 -4.89 38.67 14.12
C ILE A 914 -4.90 39.18 15.57
N SER A 915 -5.97 38.93 16.33
CA SER A 915 -6.06 39.26 17.76
C SER A 915 -4.97 38.56 18.58
N ILE A 916 -4.82 37.25 18.38
CA ILE A 916 -3.83 36.40 19.06
C ILE A 916 -2.40 36.86 18.73
N LEU A 917 -2.08 37.08 17.45
CA LEU A 917 -0.76 37.57 17.05
C LEU A 917 -0.44 38.95 17.61
N LYS A 918 -1.42 39.88 17.58
CA LYS A 918 -1.25 41.22 18.14
C LYS A 918 -0.89 41.14 19.63
N ASP A 919 -1.66 40.38 20.42
CA ASP A 919 -1.44 40.28 21.86
C ASP A 919 -0.11 39.58 22.18
N PHE A 920 0.20 38.47 21.49
CA PHE A 920 1.45 37.73 21.67
C PHE A 920 2.69 38.57 21.32
N ILE A 921 2.71 39.18 20.14
CA ILE A 921 3.86 39.98 19.69
C ILE A 921 4.02 41.24 20.55
N THR A 922 2.93 41.89 20.95
CA THR A 922 2.99 43.04 21.89
C THR A 922 3.60 42.63 23.22
N LYS A 923 3.25 41.45 23.76
CA LYS A 923 3.81 40.90 25.00
C LYS A 923 5.31 40.60 24.85
N GLU A 924 5.74 39.96 23.76
CA GLU A 924 7.16 39.67 23.50
C GLU A 924 8.01 40.92 23.23
N ALA A 925 7.49 41.89 22.49
CA ALA A 925 8.15 43.18 22.29
C ALA A 925 8.29 43.94 23.61
N THR A 926 7.26 43.92 24.47
CA THR A 926 7.30 44.53 25.81
C THR A 926 8.36 43.88 26.70
N LYS A 927 8.47 42.54 26.71
CA LYS A 927 9.55 41.82 27.42
C LYS A 927 10.95 42.29 26.99
N LYS A 928 11.16 42.50 25.69
CA LYS A 928 12.42 43.01 25.12
C LYS A 928 12.55 44.55 25.11
N ARG A 929 11.56 45.29 25.63
CA ARG A 929 11.49 46.76 25.63
C ARG A 929 11.53 47.40 24.22
N ILE A 930 11.09 46.67 23.21
CA ILE A 930 10.97 47.15 21.81
C ILE A 930 9.68 47.96 21.68
N LYS A 931 9.78 49.21 21.21
CA LYS A 931 8.61 50.07 20.95
C LYS A 931 8.00 49.74 19.59
N LEU A 932 6.74 49.31 19.57
CA LEU A 932 6.00 49.03 18.35
C LEU A 932 4.95 50.11 18.08
N GLU A 933 4.93 50.60 16.85
CA GLU A 933 3.77 51.22 16.22
C GLU A 933 2.90 50.10 15.63
N ILE A 934 1.64 50.01 16.07
CA ILE A 934 0.73 48.93 15.72
C ILE A 934 -0.48 49.52 15.03
N SER A 935 -0.74 49.09 13.78
CA SER A 935 -1.91 49.48 13.01
C SER A 935 -2.70 48.24 12.58
N THR A 936 -4.02 48.28 12.72
CA THR A 936 -4.91 47.17 12.37
C THR A 936 -6.05 47.64 11.49
N SER A 937 -6.19 47.01 10.32
CA SER A 937 -7.29 47.22 9.38
C SER A 937 -8.19 45.98 9.39
N ILE A 938 -9.38 46.12 9.94
CA ILE A 938 -10.40 45.06 10.00
C ILE A 938 -11.31 45.17 8.77
N ASN A 939 -11.55 44.05 8.10
CA ASN A 939 -12.50 43.96 7.00
C ASN A 939 -13.75 43.19 7.45
N GLU A 940 -14.87 43.89 7.62
CA GLU A 940 -16.16 43.33 8.05
C GLU A 940 -16.66 42.19 7.13
N SER A 941 -16.26 42.14 5.85
CA SER A 941 -16.63 41.05 4.94
C SER A 941 -15.91 39.72 5.21
N THR A 942 -14.94 39.70 6.14
CA THR A 942 -14.26 38.46 6.56
C THR A 942 -15.20 37.54 7.34
N ILE A 943 -16.10 38.08 8.16
CA ILE A 943 -17.01 37.30 9.00
C ILE A 943 -18.04 36.51 8.16
N PRO A 944 -18.79 37.11 7.22
CA PRO A 944 -19.69 36.36 6.33
C PRO A 944 -18.95 35.29 5.51
N SER A 945 -17.69 35.55 5.13
CA SER A 945 -16.85 34.61 4.37
C SER A 945 -16.38 33.43 5.22
N LEU A 946 -15.99 33.67 6.48
CA LEU A 946 -15.56 32.63 7.42
C LEU A 946 -16.74 31.76 7.85
N ILE A 947 -17.92 32.35 8.10
CA ILE A 947 -19.13 31.59 8.42
C ILE A 947 -19.46 30.62 7.26
N LYS A 948 -19.44 31.08 6.00
CA LYS A 948 -19.63 30.18 4.83
C LYS A 948 -18.59 29.07 4.70
N LEU A 949 -17.38 29.28 5.21
CA LEU A 949 -16.31 28.27 5.18
C LEU A 949 -16.54 27.16 6.22
N ILE A 950 -17.17 27.48 7.36
CA ILE A 950 -17.47 26.55 8.45
C ILE A 950 -18.87 25.93 8.32
N GLU A 951 -19.82 26.63 7.69
CA GLU A 951 -21.22 26.27 7.49
C GLU A 951 -21.45 24.80 7.08
N PRO A 952 -20.73 24.20 6.11
CA PRO A 952 -20.91 22.79 5.77
C PRO A 952 -20.70 21.83 6.94
N LYS A 953 -19.76 22.14 7.86
CA LYS A 953 -19.51 21.33 9.06
C LYS A 953 -20.62 21.49 10.09
N ILE A 954 -21.16 22.70 10.26
CA ILE A 954 -22.28 22.96 11.19
C ILE A 954 -23.53 22.21 10.71
N ILE A 955 -23.88 22.36 9.42
CA ILE A 955 -25.04 21.69 8.82
C ILE A 955 -24.88 20.17 8.93
N HIS A 956 -23.71 19.63 8.59
CA HIS A 956 -23.43 18.19 8.71
C HIS A 956 -23.60 17.67 10.14
N TYR A 957 -22.97 18.29 11.14
CA TYR A 957 -23.05 17.81 12.52
C TYR A 957 -24.42 18.06 13.19
N ASN A 958 -25.14 19.11 12.81
CA ASN A 958 -26.51 19.34 13.24
C ASN A 958 -27.48 18.33 12.59
N LYS A 959 -27.24 17.94 11.33
CA LYS A 959 -27.97 16.83 10.70
C LYS A 959 -27.65 15.50 11.40
N LEU A 960 -26.37 15.16 11.58
CA LEU A 960 -25.94 13.91 12.23
C LEU A 960 -26.56 13.73 13.63
N THR A 961 -26.75 14.82 14.39
CA THR A 961 -27.45 14.79 15.68
C THR A 961 -28.92 14.37 15.53
N LYS A 962 -29.63 14.95 14.55
CA LYS A 962 -31.03 14.60 14.25
C LYS A 962 -31.15 13.18 13.69
N ASP A 963 -30.23 12.80 12.80
CA ASP A 963 -30.17 11.47 12.17
C ASP A 963 -29.94 10.39 13.24
N SER A 964 -29.03 10.61 14.21
CA SER A 964 -28.79 9.68 15.33
C SER A 964 -29.99 9.60 16.29
N GLN A 965 -30.60 10.72 16.66
CA GLN A 965 -31.83 10.73 17.48
C GLN A 965 -32.98 9.98 16.79
N THR A 966 -33.15 10.19 15.48
CA THR A 966 -34.18 9.51 14.67
C THR A 966 -33.86 8.03 14.55
N ALA A 967 -32.61 7.66 14.25
CA ALA A 967 -32.18 6.27 14.18
C ALA A 967 -32.38 5.53 15.51
N GLN A 968 -32.17 6.19 16.65
CA GLN A 968 -32.45 5.61 17.96
C GLN A 968 -33.95 5.37 18.16
N ALA A 969 -34.80 6.36 17.83
CA ALA A 969 -36.26 6.21 17.92
C ALA A 969 -36.82 5.14 16.96
N LEU A 970 -36.18 4.93 15.80
CA LEU A 970 -36.55 3.87 14.85
C LEU A 970 -36.27 2.45 15.36
N LEU A 971 -35.41 2.27 16.37
CA LEU A 971 -35.17 0.96 17.00
C LEU A 971 -36.26 0.60 18.01
N ASP A 972 -36.79 1.62 18.70
CA ASP A 972 -37.86 1.46 19.69
C ASP A 972 -39.19 1.04 19.02
N LEU A 973 -39.27 1.07 17.68
CA LEU A 973 -40.35 0.50 16.87
C LEU A 973 -40.34 -1.04 16.79
N ASP A 974 -39.29 -1.72 17.27
CA ASP A 974 -39.19 -3.19 17.36
C ASP A 974 -39.54 -3.92 16.05
N ILE A 975 -39.02 -3.44 14.92
CA ILE A 975 -39.26 -3.96 13.56
C ILE A 975 -38.78 -5.43 13.48
N ARG A 976 -39.69 -6.37 13.23
CA ARG A 976 -39.42 -7.82 13.36
C ARG A 976 -39.19 -8.55 12.04
N ASP A 977 -39.68 -8.02 10.93
CA ASP A 977 -39.56 -8.65 9.61
C ASP A 977 -39.27 -7.66 8.45
N GLU A 978 -38.90 -8.20 7.29
CA GLU A 978 -38.59 -7.39 6.10
C GLU A 978 -39.82 -6.65 5.57
N SER A 979 -41.05 -7.16 5.78
CA SER A 979 -42.27 -6.47 5.37
C SER A 979 -42.50 -5.18 6.16
N GLU A 980 -42.34 -5.21 7.49
CA GLU A 980 -42.40 -4.02 8.33
C GLU A 980 -41.31 -3.02 7.94
N PHE A 981 -40.08 -3.48 7.68
CA PHE A 981 -38.99 -2.64 7.18
C PHE A 981 -39.31 -1.98 5.82
N GLU A 982 -39.93 -2.71 4.90
CA GLU A 982 -40.36 -2.19 3.59
C GLU A 982 -41.49 -1.15 3.66
N THR A 983 -42.26 -1.10 4.76
CA THR A 983 -43.28 -0.03 4.97
C THR A 983 -42.70 1.33 5.34
N LEU A 984 -41.44 1.39 5.80
CA LEU A 984 -40.77 2.63 6.17
C LEU A 984 -40.46 3.50 4.93
N SER A 985 -40.31 4.81 5.14
CA SER A 985 -39.78 5.69 4.10
C SER A 985 -38.34 5.29 3.73
N LYS A 986 -37.94 5.53 2.48
CA LYS A 986 -36.56 5.25 2.03
C LYS A 986 -35.50 5.95 2.90
N GLU A 987 -35.82 7.14 3.38
CA GLU A 987 -34.97 7.92 4.31
C GLU A 987 -34.76 7.18 5.63
N TYR A 988 -35.81 6.63 6.25
CA TYR A 988 -35.70 5.84 7.49
C TYR A 988 -35.02 4.48 7.25
N GLN A 989 -35.26 3.84 6.10
CA GLN A 989 -34.54 2.63 5.70
C GLN A 989 -33.03 2.89 5.54
N GLU A 990 -32.64 4.04 4.98
CA GLU A 990 -31.24 4.45 4.85
C GLU A 990 -30.61 4.80 6.21
N LEU A 991 -31.32 5.48 7.11
CA LEU A 991 -30.85 5.72 8.49
C LEU A 991 -30.58 4.42 9.25
N ILE A 992 -31.48 3.44 9.17
CA ILE A 992 -31.29 2.13 9.82
C ILE A 992 -30.11 1.38 9.19
N ARG A 993 -29.98 1.35 7.85
CA ARG A 993 -28.87 0.71 7.15
C ARG A 993 -27.51 1.35 7.47
N ASN A 994 -27.46 2.68 7.57
CA ASN A 994 -26.23 3.44 7.83
C ASN A 994 -25.93 3.62 9.32
N ARG A 995 -26.78 3.11 10.21
CA ARG A 995 -26.73 3.35 11.67
C ARG A 995 -25.35 3.18 12.28
N GLN A 996 -24.61 2.11 11.95
CA GLN A 996 -23.28 1.88 12.53
C GLN A 996 -22.32 3.04 12.24
N SER A 997 -22.32 3.55 11.01
CA SER A 997 -21.53 4.73 10.62
C SER A 997 -22.02 6.00 11.31
N ILE A 998 -23.34 6.17 11.47
CA ILE A 998 -23.95 7.32 12.16
C ILE A 998 -23.55 7.32 13.63
N ASP A 999 -23.66 6.19 14.33
CA ASP A 999 -23.31 6.05 15.75
C ASP A 999 -21.79 6.23 15.97
N GLU A 1000 -20.94 5.73 15.07
CA GLU A 1000 -19.48 5.92 15.11
C GLU A 1000 -19.04 7.37 14.89
N GLU A 1001 -19.67 8.09 13.96
CA GLU A 1001 -19.41 9.51 13.73
C GLU A 1001 -20.01 10.38 14.84
N PHE A 1002 -21.21 10.05 15.32
CA PHE A 1002 -21.89 10.78 16.39
C PHE A 1002 -21.12 10.70 17.71
N ARG A 1003 -20.44 9.59 18.02
CA ARG A 1003 -19.50 9.54 19.18
C ARG A 1003 -18.42 10.62 19.15
N LYS A 1004 -18.00 11.07 17.96
CA LYS A 1004 -16.97 12.10 17.78
C LYS A 1004 -17.59 13.52 17.76
N GLN A 1005 -18.85 13.62 17.32
CA GLN A 1005 -19.56 14.87 17.02
C GLN A 1005 -19.62 15.90 18.16
N PRO A 1006 -19.98 15.60 19.42
CA PRO A 1006 -20.15 16.62 20.46
C PRO A 1006 -18.87 17.41 20.69
N THR A 1007 -17.73 16.72 20.60
CA THR A 1007 -16.41 17.32 20.80
C THR A 1007 -16.03 18.27 19.65
N VAL A 1008 -16.58 18.06 18.44
CA VAL A 1008 -16.30 18.86 17.24
C VAL A 1008 -17.24 20.05 17.15
N LEU A 1009 -18.53 19.86 17.44
CA LEU A 1009 -19.51 20.96 17.45
C LEU A 1009 -19.18 21.99 18.54
N ASN A 1010 -18.89 21.55 19.76
CA ASN A 1010 -18.42 22.43 20.85
C ASN A 1010 -17.15 23.21 20.48
N ARG A 1011 -16.25 22.62 19.69
CA ARG A 1011 -15.03 23.31 19.18
C ARG A 1011 -15.39 24.40 18.17
N ILE A 1012 -16.35 24.15 17.27
CA ILE A 1012 -16.86 25.16 16.33
C ILE A 1012 -17.53 26.31 17.11
N TYR A 1013 -18.36 26.00 18.12
CA TYR A 1013 -19.03 27.00 18.94
C TYR A 1013 -18.04 27.85 19.74
N GLY A 1014 -16.97 27.24 20.28
CA GLY A 1014 -15.85 27.96 20.90
C GLY A 1014 -15.18 28.93 19.92
N ILE A 1015 -14.80 28.46 18.72
CA ILE A 1015 -14.17 29.30 17.68
C ILE A 1015 -15.06 30.49 17.29
N LEU A 1016 -16.37 30.27 17.12
CA LEU A 1016 -17.31 31.35 16.79
C LEU A 1016 -17.56 32.30 17.99
N THR A 1017 -17.55 31.78 19.22
CA THR A 1017 -17.61 32.59 20.44
C THR A 1017 -16.39 33.51 20.55
N ASP A 1018 -15.19 32.99 20.33
CA ASP A 1018 -13.94 33.76 20.34
C ASP A 1018 -13.89 34.76 19.18
N LEU A 1019 -14.34 34.39 17.98
CA LEU A 1019 -14.48 35.28 16.81
C LEU A 1019 -15.35 36.50 17.12
N TYR A 1020 -16.48 36.28 17.81
CA TYR A 1020 -17.40 37.33 18.23
C TYR A 1020 -16.75 38.24 19.30
N ILE A 1021 -16.09 37.66 20.30
CA ILE A 1021 -15.34 38.43 21.32
C ILE A 1021 -14.26 39.29 20.68
N ASP A 1022 -13.43 38.72 19.80
CA ASP A 1022 -12.32 39.41 19.16
C ASP A 1022 -12.78 40.55 18.23
N LYS A 1023 -13.89 40.35 17.49
CA LYS A 1023 -14.50 41.43 16.71
C LYS A 1023 -14.78 42.66 17.55
N PHE A 1024 -15.50 42.50 18.65
CA PHE A 1024 -15.91 43.62 19.48
C PHE A 1024 -14.75 44.16 20.34
N LYS A 1025 -13.77 43.32 20.70
CA LYS A 1025 -12.48 43.74 21.28
C LYS A 1025 -11.74 44.74 20.38
N PHE A 1026 -11.73 44.55 19.05
CA PHE A 1026 -11.17 45.54 18.12
C PHE A 1026 -11.99 46.85 18.04
N LYS A 1027 -13.30 46.81 18.34
CA LYS A 1027 -14.16 48.00 18.51
C LYS A 1027 -14.10 48.60 19.93
N GLY A 1028 -13.36 48.00 20.87
CA GLY A 1028 -13.27 48.44 22.26
C GLY A 1028 -14.49 48.08 23.14
N VAL A 1029 -15.37 47.19 22.66
CA VAL A 1029 -16.64 46.81 23.32
C VAL A 1029 -16.52 45.41 23.94
N ASN A 1030 -17.04 45.24 25.16
CA ASN A 1030 -17.14 43.94 25.83
C ASN A 1030 -18.53 43.33 25.60
N VAL A 1031 -18.58 42.13 25.02
CA VAL A 1031 -19.83 41.46 24.61
C VAL A 1031 -20.12 40.14 25.35
N LYS A 1032 -19.41 39.86 26.46
CA LYS A 1032 -19.53 38.59 27.20
C LYS A 1032 -20.96 38.26 27.67
N ALA A 1033 -21.81 39.26 27.90
CA ALA A 1033 -23.21 39.06 28.30
C ALA A 1033 -24.09 38.49 27.17
N LYS A 1034 -23.71 38.66 25.90
CA LYS A 1034 -24.48 38.18 24.73
C LYS A 1034 -24.09 36.76 24.27
N LEU A 1035 -23.13 36.12 24.93
CA LEU A 1035 -22.63 34.80 24.51
C LEU A 1035 -23.66 33.66 24.64
N PRO A 1036 -24.54 33.60 25.67
CA PRO A 1036 -25.60 32.59 25.71
C PRO A 1036 -26.52 32.67 24.49
N LEU A 1037 -26.96 33.88 24.12
CA LEU A 1037 -27.79 34.12 22.93
C LEU A 1037 -27.10 33.70 21.62
N LEU A 1038 -25.77 33.78 21.55
CA LEU A 1038 -25.01 33.29 20.41
C LEU A 1038 -25.01 31.76 20.36
N ILE A 1039 -24.92 31.07 21.51
CA ILE A 1039 -24.95 29.61 21.58
C ILE A 1039 -26.34 29.10 21.14
N ASP A 1040 -27.42 29.69 21.65
CA ASP A 1040 -28.80 29.36 21.27
C ASP A 1040 -29.03 29.50 19.74
N LEU A 1041 -28.41 30.52 19.13
CA LEU A 1041 -28.46 30.78 17.69
C LEU A 1041 -27.61 29.81 16.86
N LEU A 1042 -26.54 29.26 17.43
CA LEU A 1042 -25.70 28.25 16.77
C LEU A 1042 -26.35 26.86 16.80
N GLU A 1043 -27.06 26.52 17.87
CA GLU A 1043 -27.90 25.32 17.95
C GLU A 1043 -29.05 25.36 16.92
N ASN A 1044 -29.67 26.54 16.76
CA ASN A 1044 -30.72 26.79 15.77
C ASN A 1044 -30.17 27.47 14.51
N TYR A 1045 -29.02 26.97 14.00
CA TYR A 1045 -28.22 27.62 12.96
C TYR A 1045 -29.02 28.16 11.76
N SER A 1046 -28.91 29.47 11.55
CA SER A 1046 -29.37 30.19 10.36
C SER A 1046 -28.29 31.17 9.91
N TYR A 1047 -27.83 31.06 8.65
CA TYR A 1047 -26.74 31.87 8.11
C TYR A 1047 -27.02 33.38 8.24
N ASP A 1048 -28.20 33.82 7.77
CA ASP A 1048 -28.56 35.24 7.75
C ASP A 1048 -28.73 35.81 9.15
N GLU A 1049 -29.26 35.04 10.09
CA GLU A 1049 -29.44 35.47 11.47
C GLU A 1049 -28.10 35.54 12.22
N LEU A 1050 -27.21 34.56 12.01
CA LEU A 1050 -25.86 34.58 12.57
C LEU A 1050 -25.05 35.77 12.02
N VAL A 1051 -25.07 36.02 10.70
CA VAL A 1051 -24.42 37.20 10.12
C VAL A 1051 -25.02 38.50 10.68
N ARG A 1052 -26.35 38.60 10.79
CA ARG A 1052 -27.02 39.75 11.40
C ARG A 1052 -26.57 39.97 12.84
N PHE A 1053 -26.51 38.92 13.66
CA PHE A 1053 -26.06 38.97 15.05
C PHE A 1053 -24.64 39.53 15.19
N TYR A 1054 -23.72 39.14 14.30
CA TYR A 1054 -22.37 39.70 14.27
C TYR A 1054 -22.33 41.17 13.80
N THR A 1055 -23.30 41.63 13.00
CA THR A 1055 -23.39 43.03 12.54
C THR A 1055 -24.18 43.95 13.46
N ALA A 1056 -24.93 43.42 14.44
CA ALA A 1056 -25.81 44.20 15.30
C ALA A 1056 -25.04 45.02 16.35
N GLU A 1057 -24.78 46.30 16.05
CA GLU A 1057 -24.00 47.20 16.92
C GLU A 1057 -24.75 47.73 18.15
N LYS A 1058 -26.06 47.46 18.30
CA LYS A 1058 -26.83 47.97 19.44
C LYS A 1058 -26.44 47.28 20.75
N VAL A 1059 -25.68 48.01 21.55
CA VAL A 1059 -25.81 47.98 23.01
C VAL A 1059 -27.12 48.72 23.33
N GLU A 1060 -28.12 48.00 23.81
CA GLU A 1060 -29.20 48.63 24.57
C GLU A 1060 -28.63 48.89 25.97
N GLU A 1061 -28.15 50.11 26.18
CA GLU A 1061 -27.88 50.61 27.54
C GLU A 1061 -29.22 50.81 28.26
N ASP A 1062 -29.23 50.49 29.55
CA ASP A 1062 -30.39 50.47 30.45
C ASP A 1062 -31.44 51.58 30.21
N SER A 1063 -32.53 51.23 29.50
CA SER A 1063 -33.79 51.98 29.57
C SER A 1063 -34.71 51.41 30.67
N ASN A 1064 -34.14 51.11 31.84
CA ASN A 1064 -34.88 50.66 33.02
C ASN A 1064 -34.79 51.71 34.15
N LYS A 1065 -35.26 52.91 33.80
CA LYS A 1065 -35.67 53.98 34.71
C LYS A 1065 -36.93 54.64 34.15
N ASP A 1066 -38.07 54.06 34.48
CA ASP A 1066 -39.19 54.71 35.18
C ASP A 1066 -40.17 53.63 35.68
#